data_AF-A0A6A0ILX6-F1
#
_entry.id   AF-A0A6A0ILX6-F1
#
_cell.length_a   1.000
_cell.length_b   1.000
_cell.length_c   1.000
_cell.angle_alpha   90.00
_cell.angle_beta   90.00
_cell.angle_gamma   90.00
#
_symmetry.space_group_name_H-M   'P 1'
#
loop_
_entity.id
_entity.type
_entity.pdbx_description
1 polymer ?
#
loop_
_entity_poly.entity_id
_entity_poly.type
_entity_poly.pdbx_seq_one_letter_code
_entity_poly.pdbx_strand_id
1 'polypeptide(L)'
;MPPSATRSFAAAALLGAVLVATPAAAAEPAAPDAAPRELSGAERATVPWVLAYLERGPAALIDVLDPLSPLAKLDPADAARELAVRAGPPGGSRWELATVVPSLKDRTVVWRVGFPSGMDETLLFQVVADGGAFRLREVDMLSEPSRLSAAAELPRPGAAGGDGAKETSRPGRIAALTVVLAFLGASFLTGAVLRREPVGRAVLGVSGLALLVTAWIGFKAWERASHPPPRAPRPPAEAWSAGARLGDLLPLREALATGTGSEAEKLLSGLPRSGPVAEVARLWSAQRALSEMDLARAGRLLDGFPPPSRIPLAEVLRARLLALTSRESDAAVAYERAINLGPGQDALWWEAAQAFDLLGFQENATAFLRRLARIGSREAGAWYALAAQAAREKRPEEGERFFRTGWRLAPLSRRALFRSGALWAVASRPAIYPTLLLDQPGEPAYATVAGNPAPLTLPAGAVARLTASELRVSLGRSEMTVPGGAALAPEGILPSDAGAGEREEERRALASLPRLTTAALNAGALTQPLLRREVEAAVSALVKAGRFEEIVALTAGFPPRSESVPLGILFRKAEALRKTQRVEEARAFLAELTDSPAVTRSSTPVVLFSLAELLVSVERYDEAIRLLERVAVRVPNAGVEDRLRQVRMEKRLAGSNEVLPTDHFDVVYPPDRGAAFARRIGELLEAERRRLLALVPLTGPGRRTTVQVLPWDEFAMTWATVPGVVGIYDGKIRLPLGGVRELVPEVVAIVSHELAHAMLAELTEDRAPRWLQEGVAQHAEMVRLRSNPVPGDVSRGRFLSLSSLDAVLEALPDPSISERAYQQAFWWVAFVERTGGRSALQRLLLAHRDGAATSEEAIGRVFGDLGGTFQRRFLDWCSGPAPKVWTMDVLRYDDATAGIRAVGTPKPRKTPEVPDSLRPPPDEW
;
A
#
# COMPACT_ATOMS: atom_id res chain seq x y z
N MET A 1 -20.31 73.83 0.50
CA MET A 1 -21.64 73.89 1.13
C MET A 1 -22.46 72.67 0.69
N PRO A 2 -22.93 71.84 1.64
CA PRO A 2 -24.11 70.97 1.49
C PRO A 2 -25.39 71.87 1.66
N PRO A 3 -26.67 71.41 1.62
CA PRO A 3 -27.26 70.41 2.53
C PRO A 3 -28.35 69.48 1.89
N SER A 4 -28.44 68.20 2.27
CA SER A 4 -29.21 67.55 3.37
C SER A 4 -30.68 67.26 3.00
N ALA A 5 -31.13 66.00 2.99
CA ALA A 5 -31.55 65.14 4.12
C ALA A 5 -33.09 64.98 4.08
N THR A 6 -33.63 63.76 4.02
CA THR A 6 -33.87 62.91 5.19
C THR A 6 -34.50 61.58 4.75
N ARG A 7 -34.39 60.55 5.62
CA ARG A 7 -35.01 59.21 5.63
C ARG A 7 -34.15 58.05 5.14
N SER A 8 -33.36 57.47 6.04
CA SER A 8 -33.71 56.17 6.66
C SER A 8 -32.59 55.68 7.57
N PHE A 9 -32.60 56.18 8.81
CA PHE A 9 -31.98 55.53 9.96
C PHE A 9 -32.94 54.42 10.44
N ALA A 10 -32.84 53.23 9.87
CA ALA A 10 -33.50 52.01 10.40
C ALA A 10 -32.93 50.69 9.84
N ALA A 11 -31.70 50.66 9.33
CA ALA A 11 -31.10 49.43 8.77
C ALA A 11 -29.78 49.00 9.46
N ALA A 12 -29.33 49.74 10.49
CA ALA A 12 -28.05 49.50 11.16
C ALA A 12 -28.17 48.74 12.51
N ALA A 13 -29.33 48.15 12.83
CA ALA A 13 -29.55 47.42 14.09
C ALA A 13 -29.80 45.90 13.91
N LEU A 14 -29.65 45.35 12.70
CA LEU A 14 -29.90 43.93 12.41
C LEU A 14 -28.73 43.21 11.70
N LEU A 15 -27.54 43.81 11.78
CA LEU A 15 -26.26 43.25 11.27
C LEU A 15 -25.31 42.80 12.40
N GLY A 16 -25.82 42.70 13.64
CA GLY A 16 -25.04 42.43 14.86
C GLY A 16 -25.21 41.05 15.51
N ALA A 17 -25.92 40.09 14.90
CA ALA A 17 -26.17 38.79 15.58
C ALA A 17 -26.21 37.56 14.65
N VAL A 18 -25.48 37.59 13.54
CA VAL A 18 -25.20 36.37 12.74
C VAL A 18 -23.72 36.36 12.37
N LEU A 19 -22.87 36.45 13.39
CA LEU A 19 -21.60 35.74 13.35
C LEU A 19 -21.98 34.26 13.53
N VAL A 20 -22.26 33.58 12.42
CA VAL A 20 -22.10 32.14 12.37
C VAL A 20 -20.63 31.92 12.68
N ALA A 21 -20.35 31.60 13.95
CA ALA A 21 -19.20 30.78 14.26
C ALA A 21 -19.33 29.57 13.33
N THR A 22 -18.62 29.59 12.20
CA THR A 22 -18.11 28.36 11.64
C THR A 22 -17.44 27.69 12.82
N PRO A 23 -17.87 26.48 13.25
CA PRO A 23 -16.94 25.69 14.00
C PRO A 23 -15.83 25.42 12.99
N ALA A 24 -14.76 26.22 13.06
CA ALA A 24 -13.43 25.71 12.82
C ALA A 24 -13.43 24.31 13.40
N ALA A 25 -13.17 23.31 12.55
CA ALA A 25 -13.13 21.91 12.95
C ALA A 25 -12.37 21.85 14.29
N ALA A 26 -13.12 21.73 15.38
CA ALA A 26 -12.51 21.58 16.68
C ALA A 26 -11.81 20.24 16.55
N ALA A 27 -10.48 20.28 16.48
CA ALA A 27 -9.67 19.10 16.56
C ALA A 27 -10.20 18.31 17.75
N GLU A 28 -10.75 17.12 17.50
CA GLU A 28 -11.04 16.19 18.58
C GLU A 28 -9.78 16.13 19.45
N PRO A 29 -9.89 16.23 20.78
CA PRO A 29 -8.72 16.15 21.65
C PRO A 29 -7.94 14.89 21.31
N ALA A 30 -6.62 15.01 21.24
CA ALA A 30 -5.72 13.90 20.92
C ALA A 30 -6.15 12.65 21.71
N ALA A 31 -6.34 11.54 21.01
CA ALA A 31 -6.68 10.28 21.65
C ALA A 31 -5.66 10.02 22.77
N PRO A 32 -6.10 9.64 24.00
CA PRO A 32 -5.18 9.33 25.09
C PRO A 32 -4.16 8.31 24.60
N ASP A 33 -2.89 8.42 25.04
CA ASP A 33 -1.74 7.64 24.58
C ASP A 33 -2.12 6.19 24.27
N ALA A 34 -2.49 5.95 23.01
CA ALA A 34 -3.09 4.70 22.59
C ALA A 34 -1.93 3.74 22.34
N ALA A 35 -1.48 3.10 23.42
CA ALA A 35 -0.50 2.03 23.33
C ALA A 35 -1.22 0.73 22.92
N PRO A 36 -0.56 -0.15 22.15
CA PRO A 36 -1.06 -1.49 21.92
C PRO A 36 -1.24 -2.22 23.26
N ARG A 37 -2.35 -2.93 23.39
CA ARG A 37 -2.65 -3.72 24.59
C ARG A 37 -1.74 -4.94 24.63
N GLU A 38 -1.21 -5.25 25.81
CA GLU A 38 -0.51 -6.52 26.04
C GLU A 38 -1.44 -7.73 25.94
N LEU A 39 -0.87 -8.91 25.67
CA LEU A 39 -1.61 -10.16 25.77
C LEU A 39 -2.21 -10.33 27.18
N SER A 40 -3.46 -10.73 27.23
CA SER A 40 -4.14 -11.17 28.45
C SER A 40 -3.69 -12.57 28.86
N GLY A 41 -4.04 -13.02 30.07
CA GLY A 41 -3.69 -14.36 30.54
C GLY A 41 -4.34 -15.45 29.68
N ALA A 42 -5.60 -15.26 29.33
CA ALA A 42 -6.34 -16.15 28.44
C ALA A 42 -5.72 -16.21 27.04
N GLU A 43 -5.41 -15.05 26.44
CA GLU A 43 -4.79 -15.01 25.12
C GLU A 43 -3.47 -15.79 25.11
N ARG A 44 -2.61 -15.60 26.11
CA ARG A 44 -1.38 -16.40 26.28
C ARG A 44 -1.66 -17.90 26.40
N ALA A 45 -2.68 -18.29 27.18
CA ALA A 45 -3.00 -19.69 27.41
C ALA A 45 -3.51 -20.41 26.14
N THR A 46 -4.21 -19.71 25.25
CA THR A 46 -4.75 -20.35 24.02
C THR A 46 -3.73 -20.59 22.92
N VAL A 47 -2.61 -19.86 22.90
CA VAL A 47 -1.55 -20.01 21.88
C VAL A 47 -1.02 -21.45 21.79
N PRO A 48 -0.61 -22.12 22.89
CA PRO A 48 -0.21 -23.53 22.81
C PRO A 48 -1.36 -24.47 22.42
N TRP A 49 -2.62 -24.14 22.72
CA TRP A 49 -3.77 -24.96 22.31
C TRP A 49 -3.96 -24.96 20.80
N VAL A 50 -3.87 -23.78 20.17
CA VAL A 50 -3.95 -23.65 18.71
C VAL A 50 -2.76 -24.33 18.04
N LEU A 51 -1.55 -24.20 18.59
CA LEU A 51 -0.38 -24.90 18.06
C LEU A 51 -0.55 -26.42 18.11
N ALA A 52 -1.08 -26.94 19.23
CA ALA A 52 -1.39 -28.37 19.36
C ALA A 52 -2.54 -28.81 18.43
N TYR A 53 -3.51 -27.95 18.15
CA TYR A 53 -4.54 -28.19 17.14
C TYR A 53 -3.96 -28.32 15.73
N LEU A 54 -2.99 -27.47 15.39
CA LEU A 54 -2.30 -27.55 14.09
C LEU A 54 -1.53 -28.86 13.91
N GLU A 55 -1.05 -29.46 15.00
CA GLU A 55 -0.31 -30.72 15.00
C GLU A 55 -1.22 -31.96 15.05
N ARG A 56 -2.16 -32.01 16.02
CA ARG A 56 -2.95 -33.21 16.35
C ARG A 56 -4.44 -33.09 16.00
N GLY A 57 -4.87 -31.97 15.43
CA GLY A 57 -6.26 -31.71 15.10
C GLY A 57 -7.15 -31.55 16.34
N PRO A 58 -8.45 -31.90 16.25
CA PRO A 58 -9.45 -31.59 17.28
C PRO A 58 -9.19 -32.24 18.63
N ALA A 59 -8.44 -33.34 18.68
CA ALA A 59 -8.05 -34.00 19.94
C ALA A 59 -7.33 -33.03 20.89
N ALA A 60 -6.50 -32.12 20.37
CA ALA A 60 -5.78 -31.15 21.18
C ALA A 60 -6.70 -30.16 21.92
N LEU A 61 -7.85 -29.82 21.33
CA LEU A 61 -8.82 -28.93 21.97
C LEU A 61 -9.69 -29.68 22.99
N ILE A 62 -9.89 -30.99 22.81
CA ILE A 62 -10.57 -31.85 23.79
C ILE A 62 -9.76 -31.91 25.10
N ASP A 63 -8.43 -32.04 25.00
CA ASP A 63 -7.52 -32.15 26.16
C ASP A 63 -7.63 -30.94 27.12
N VAL A 64 -8.10 -29.79 26.64
CA VAL A 64 -8.18 -28.53 27.39
C VAL A 64 -9.60 -28.10 27.71
N LEU A 65 -10.61 -28.95 27.38
CA LEU A 65 -12.00 -28.66 27.70
C LEU A 65 -12.21 -28.57 29.22
N ASP A 66 -12.98 -27.58 29.61
CA ASP A 66 -13.50 -27.49 30.96
C ASP A 66 -14.51 -28.63 31.21
N PRO A 67 -14.51 -29.28 32.39
CA PRO A 67 -15.45 -30.37 32.69
C PRO A 67 -16.93 -29.99 32.60
N LEU A 68 -17.27 -28.70 32.73
CA LEU A 68 -18.64 -28.21 32.57
C LEU A 68 -18.97 -27.82 31.13
N SER A 69 -18.03 -27.96 30.19
CA SER A 69 -18.28 -27.76 28.77
C SER A 69 -19.37 -28.71 28.26
N PRO A 70 -20.34 -28.23 27.46
CA PRO A 70 -21.26 -29.11 26.74
C PRO A 70 -20.53 -30.12 25.84
N LEU A 71 -19.38 -29.74 25.27
CA LEU A 71 -18.58 -30.61 24.42
C LEU A 71 -17.90 -31.74 25.21
N ALA A 72 -17.54 -31.49 26.48
CA ALA A 72 -16.97 -32.50 27.37
C ALA A 72 -17.99 -33.59 27.78
N LYS A 73 -19.29 -33.33 27.59
CA LYS A 73 -20.38 -34.28 27.87
C LYS A 73 -20.69 -35.19 26.67
N LEU A 74 -20.06 -34.96 25.52
CA LEU A 74 -20.23 -35.77 24.32
C LEU A 74 -19.22 -36.93 24.32
N ASP A 75 -19.50 -37.96 23.53
CA ASP A 75 -18.49 -38.97 23.22
C ASP A 75 -17.28 -38.31 22.54
N PRO A 76 -16.03 -38.75 22.81
CA PRO A 76 -14.83 -38.07 22.28
C PRO A 76 -14.82 -37.93 20.76
N ALA A 77 -15.38 -38.90 20.02
CA ALA A 77 -15.50 -38.83 18.57
C ALA A 77 -16.46 -37.72 18.10
N ASP A 78 -17.58 -37.54 18.80
CA ASP A 78 -18.56 -36.50 18.50
C ASP A 78 -18.03 -35.12 18.88
N ALA A 79 -17.38 -35.00 20.05
CA ALA A 79 -16.68 -33.78 20.46
C ALA A 79 -15.61 -33.38 19.42
N ALA A 80 -14.84 -34.37 18.92
CA ALA A 80 -13.83 -34.12 17.90
C ALA A 80 -14.45 -33.60 16.60
N ARG A 81 -15.58 -34.17 16.16
CA ARG A 81 -16.30 -33.69 14.97
C ARG A 81 -16.87 -32.28 15.14
N GLU A 82 -17.43 -31.97 16.31
CA GLU A 82 -17.94 -30.63 16.65
C GLU A 82 -16.84 -29.56 16.69
N LEU A 83 -15.64 -29.93 17.13
CA LEU A 83 -14.47 -29.04 17.11
C LEU A 83 -13.90 -28.89 15.70
N ALA A 84 -13.76 -30.00 14.96
CA ALA A 84 -13.22 -30.01 13.60
C ALA A 84 -14.09 -29.24 12.61
N VAL A 85 -15.43 -29.32 12.73
CA VAL A 85 -16.32 -28.57 11.84
C VAL A 85 -16.21 -27.06 12.05
N ARG A 86 -15.99 -26.61 13.29
CA ARG A 86 -15.81 -25.19 13.62
C ARG A 86 -14.43 -24.71 13.21
N ALA A 87 -13.39 -25.36 13.69
CA ALA A 87 -12.00 -24.95 13.47
C ALA A 87 -11.49 -25.26 12.04
N GLY A 88 -12.12 -26.19 11.33
CA GLY A 88 -11.75 -26.61 9.98
C GLY A 88 -10.43 -27.38 9.92
N PRO A 89 -9.98 -27.80 8.74
CA PRO A 89 -8.80 -28.66 8.63
C PRO A 89 -7.53 -27.94 9.14
N PRO A 90 -6.69 -28.61 9.97
CA PRO A 90 -5.42 -28.05 10.42
C PRO A 90 -4.49 -27.69 9.26
N GLY A 91 -4.42 -28.55 8.24
CA GLY A 91 -3.49 -28.45 7.13
C GLY A 91 -3.74 -27.25 6.22
N GLY A 92 -2.72 -26.41 6.05
CA GLY A 92 -2.80 -25.21 5.20
C GLY A 92 -3.65 -24.07 5.77
N SER A 93 -4.10 -24.20 7.02
CA SER A 93 -4.88 -23.15 7.69
C SER A 93 -3.99 -22.02 8.22
N ARG A 94 -4.55 -20.81 8.30
CA ARG A 94 -3.89 -19.62 8.83
C ARG A 94 -4.66 -19.09 10.03
N TRP A 95 -4.02 -19.06 11.20
CA TRP A 95 -4.61 -18.62 12.45
C TRP A 95 -4.01 -17.30 12.89
N GLU A 96 -4.85 -16.33 13.22
CA GLU A 96 -4.42 -15.01 13.66
C GLU A 96 -5.17 -14.61 14.92
N LEU A 97 -4.41 -14.27 15.96
CA LEU A 97 -4.98 -13.83 17.23
C LEU A 97 -5.43 -12.36 17.14
N ALA A 98 -6.72 -12.12 17.36
CA ALA A 98 -7.29 -10.78 17.34
C ALA A 98 -7.26 -10.09 18.72
N THR A 99 -7.16 -8.76 18.75
CA THR A 99 -7.36 -7.94 19.95
C THR A 99 -8.84 -7.70 20.17
N VAL A 100 -9.37 -8.22 21.28
CA VAL A 100 -10.74 -7.95 21.71
C VAL A 100 -10.86 -6.66 22.53
N VAL A 101 -12.08 -6.11 22.59
CA VAL A 101 -12.43 -5.00 23.48
C VAL A 101 -12.17 -5.36 24.96
N PRO A 102 -11.82 -4.38 25.82
CA PRO A 102 -11.43 -4.64 27.21
C PRO A 102 -12.46 -5.43 28.04
N SER A 103 -13.76 -5.30 27.75
CA SER A 103 -14.84 -6.00 28.44
C SER A 103 -14.87 -7.53 28.22
N LEU A 104 -14.17 -8.02 27.20
CA LEU A 104 -14.02 -9.45 26.89
C LEU A 104 -12.69 -10.05 27.36
N LYS A 105 -11.81 -9.23 27.96
CA LYS A 105 -10.51 -9.65 28.46
C LYS A 105 -10.65 -10.85 29.40
N ASP A 106 -9.81 -11.86 29.20
CA ASP A 106 -9.75 -13.11 29.97
C ASP A 106 -11.05 -13.94 30.00
N ARG A 107 -12.03 -13.62 29.14
CA ARG A 107 -13.33 -14.32 29.02
C ARG A 107 -13.53 -14.94 27.65
N THR A 108 -13.22 -14.17 26.60
CA THR A 108 -13.33 -14.61 25.21
C THR A 108 -12.04 -14.29 24.49
N VAL A 109 -11.42 -15.30 23.89
CA VAL A 109 -10.27 -15.15 23.00
C VAL A 109 -10.74 -15.36 21.57
N VAL A 110 -10.30 -14.50 20.65
CA VAL A 110 -10.76 -14.52 19.26
C VAL A 110 -9.63 -14.90 18.33
N TRP A 111 -9.86 -15.94 17.54
CA TRP A 111 -8.96 -16.40 16.50
C TRP A 111 -9.62 -16.27 15.13
N ARG A 112 -9.00 -15.53 14.22
CA ARG A 112 -9.37 -15.56 12.80
C ARG A 112 -8.71 -16.78 12.17
N VAL A 113 -9.50 -17.56 11.44
CA VAL A 113 -9.03 -18.76 10.74
C VAL A 113 -9.27 -18.60 9.26
N GLY A 114 -8.22 -18.84 8.50
CA GLY A 114 -8.19 -18.87 7.05
C GLY A 114 -7.98 -20.26 6.50
N PHE A 115 -8.75 -20.64 5.49
CA PHE A 115 -8.62 -21.92 4.82
C PHE A 115 -7.89 -21.82 3.48
N PRO A 116 -7.29 -22.93 2.97
CA PRO A 116 -6.65 -22.96 1.66
C PRO A 116 -7.51 -22.46 0.50
N SER A 117 -8.83 -22.62 0.57
CA SER A 117 -9.77 -22.12 -0.44
C SER A 117 -9.91 -20.59 -0.46
N GLY A 118 -9.40 -19.89 0.54
CA GLY A 118 -9.60 -18.45 0.76
C GLY A 118 -10.78 -18.11 1.66
N MET A 119 -11.65 -19.09 1.96
CA MET A 119 -12.71 -18.92 2.96
C MET A 119 -12.12 -18.64 4.35
N ASP A 120 -12.82 -17.80 5.11
CA ASP A 120 -12.46 -17.43 6.47
C ASP A 120 -13.58 -17.73 7.46
N GLU A 121 -13.19 -17.94 8.72
CA GLU A 121 -14.08 -18.05 9.87
C GLU A 121 -13.44 -17.29 11.04
N THR A 122 -14.24 -16.89 12.02
CA THR A 122 -13.72 -16.38 13.30
C THR A 122 -14.24 -17.26 14.43
N LEU A 123 -13.31 -17.79 15.20
CA LEU A 123 -13.57 -18.64 16.35
C LEU A 123 -13.53 -17.83 17.65
N LEU A 124 -14.46 -18.16 18.53
CA LEU A 124 -14.70 -17.54 19.81
C LEU A 124 -14.39 -18.58 20.89
N PHE A 125 -13.20 -18.52 21.47
CA PHE A 125 -12.84 -19.40 22.57
C PHE A 125 -13.34 -18.76 23.86
N GLN A 126 -14.43 -19.30 24.40
CA GLN A 126 -14.90 -18.96 25.73
C GLN A 126 -14.05 -19.70 26.75
N VAL A 127 -13.37 -18.95 27.61
CA VAL A 127 -12.44 -19.53 28.58
C VAL A 127 -12.88 -19.23 30.00
N VAL A 128 -12.50 -20.12 30.90
CA VAL A 128 -12.70 -19.97 32.35
C VAL A 128 -11.36 -20.18 33.05
N ALA A 129 -11.12 -19.39 34.10
CA ALA A 129 -9.99 -19.61 34.98
C ALA A 129 -10.35 -20.71 36.00
N ASP A 130 -9.48 -21.71 36.12
CA ASP A 130 -9.60 -22.84 37.04
C ASP A 130 -8.24 -23.06 37.73
N GLY A 131 -8.18 -22.82 39.05
CA GLY A 131 -6.96 -23.04 39.84
C GLY A 131 -5.71 -22.26 39.39
N GLY A 132 -5.87 -21.14 38.68
CA GLY A 132 -4.75 -20.35 38.14
C GLY A 132 -4.33 -20.72 36.71
N ALA A 133 -4.94 -21.76 36.12
CA ALA A 133 -4.84 -22.07 34.69
C ALA A 133 -6.13 -21.68 33.96
N PHE A 134 -6.10 -21.62 32.62
CA PHE A 134 -7.30 -21.44 31.82
C PHE A 134 -7.76 -22.79 31.26
N ARG A 135 -9.08 -22.95 31.12
CA ARG A 135 -9.72 -24.08 30.40
C ARG A 135 -10.72 -23.58 29.37
N LEU A 136 -10.92 -24.37 28.33
CA LEU A 136 -11.81 -24.07 27.22
C LEU A 136 -13.24 -24.49 27.58
N ARG A 137 -14.12 -23.52 27.83
CA ARG A 137 -15.53 -23.78 28.13
C ARG A 137 -16.32 -24.07 26.87
N GLU A 138 -16.12 -23.28 25.82
CA GLU A 138 -16.87 -23.40 24.57
C GLU A 138 -16.08 -22.82 23.40
N VAL A 139 -16.33 -23.35 22.19
CA VAL A 139 -15.84 -22.82 20.92
C VAL A 139 -17.05 -22.50 20.07
N ASP A 140 -17.31 -21.22 19.83
CA ASP A 140 -18.35 -20.78 18.89
C ASP A 140 -17.69 -20.23 17.61
N MET A 141 -18.44 -20.17 16.51
CA MET A 141 -18.04 -19.47 15.29
C MET A 141 -19.02 -18.36 14.90
N LEU A 142 -18.61 -17.39 14.07
CA LEU A 142 -19.51 -16.29 13.67
C LEU A 142 -20.69 -16.76 12.80
N SER A 143 -20.60 -17.95 12.22
CA SER A 143 -21.71 -18.64 11.55
C SER A 143 -22.79 -19.16 12.50
N GLU A 144 -22.60 -19.07 13.82
CA GLU A 144 -23.57 -19.45 14.85
C GLU A 144 -24.25 -18.20 15.48
N PRO A 145 -25.45 -18.32 16.07
CA PRO A 145 -26.08 -17.21 16.77
C PRO A 145 -25.20 -16.67 17.90
N SER A 146 -25.08 -15.34 17.98
CA SER A 146 -24.26 -14.72 19.03
C SER A 146 -24.85 -14.97 20.42
N ARG A 147 -23.99 -15.46 21.32
CA ARG A 147 -24.28 -15.65 22.75
C ARG A 147 -23.77 -14.51 23.62
N LEU A 148 -23.07 -13.53 23.03
CA LEU A 148 -22.48 -12.41 23.76
C LEU A 148 -23.56 -11.41 24.21
N SER A 149 -23.60 -11.08 25.50
CA SER A 149 -24.50 -10.04 26.02
C SER A 149 -24.04 -8.64 25.56
N ALA A 150 -24.97 -7.71 25.33
CA ALA A 150 -24.75 -6.37 24.75
C ALA A 150 -23.93 -5.39 25.62
N ALA A 151 -23.16 -5.89 26.59
CA ALA A 151 -22.37 -5.09 27.54
C ALA A 151 -20.93 -4.81 27.07
N ALA A 152 -20.58 -5.15 25.83
CA ALA A 152 -19.29 -4.84 25.25
C ALA A 152 -19.26 -3.40 24.69
N GLU A 153 -19.50 -2.40 25.55
CA GLU A 153 -19.42 -0.99 25.15
C GLU A 153 -17.95 -0.58 24.89
N LEU A 154 -17.72 0.18 23.82
CA LEU A 154 -16.49 0.95 23.62
C LEU A 154 -16.29 1.92 24.80
N PRO A 155 -15.04 2.20 25.21
CA PRO A 155 -14.79 3.30 26.14
C PRO A 155 -15.40 4.60 25.60
N ARG A 156 -16.28 5.23 26.38
CA ARG A 156 -16.84 6.55 26.05
C ARG A 156 -15.72 7.60 26.19
N PRO A 157 -15.61 8.57 25.27
CA PRO A 157 -14.62 9.63 25.41
C PRO A 157 -14.94 10.49 26.64
N GLY A 158 -13.96 10.66 27.53
CA GLY A 158 -14.00 11.65 28.63
C GLY A 158 -14.73 11.22 29.90
N ALA A 159 -14.04 10.45 30.75
CA ALA A 159 -14.30 10.45 32.20
C ALA A 159 -12.95 10.49 32.94
N ALA A 160 -12.12 11.46 32.59
CA ALA A 160 -11.09 11.98 33.48
C ALA A 160 -11.54 13.40 33.84
N GLY A 161 -11.63 13.67 35.15
CA GLY A 161 -12.35 14.80 35.72
C GLY A 161 -11.95 16.17 35.17
N GLY A 162 -12.95 17.04 35.07
CA GLY A 162 -12.80 18.45 34.74
C GLY A 162 -14.15 19.02 34.33
N ASP A 163 -14.76 19.83 35.20
CA ASP A 163 -15.95 20.61 34.91
C ASP A 163 -15.75 21.42 33.61
N GLY A 164 -16.49 21.05 32.57
CA GLY A 164 -16.30 21.56 31.21
C GLY A 164 -17.62 21.78 30.48
N ALA A 165 -17.68 22.89 29.75
CA ALA A 165 -18.81 23.40 29.00
C ALA A 165 -19.57 22.32 28.19
N LYS A 166 -20.91 22.40 28.25
CA LYS A 166 -21.83 21.49 27.55
C LYS A 166 -21.61 21.54 26.03
N GLU A 167 -20.86 20.57 25.51
CA GLU A 167 -20.81 20.29 24.08
C GLU A 167 -22.19 19.81 23.60
N THR A 168 -22.75 20.48 22.59
CA THR A 168 -24.05 20.10 22.03
C THR A 168 -23.93 18.83 21.21
N SER A 169 -24.73 17.82 21.59
CA SER A 169 -24.77 16.50 20.98
C SER A 169 -25.11 16.56 19.47
N ARG A 170 -24.75 15.52 18.70
CA ARG A 170 -25.06 15.42 17.26
C ARG A 170 -26.56 15.63 16.95
N PRO A 171 -27.54 15.10 17.72
CA PRO A 171 -28.94 15.48 17.58
C PRO A 171 -29.19 16.96 17.88
N GLY A 172 -28.56 17.52 18.91
CA GLY A 172 -28.67 18.95 19.26
C GLY A 172 -28.23 19.89 18.13
N ARG A 173 -27.16 19.54 17.40
CA ARG A 173 -26.70 20.32 16.23
C ARG A 173 -27.69 20.27 15.05
N ILE A 174 -28.25 19.09 14.77
CA ILE A 174 -29.28 18.92 13.71
C ILE A 174 -30.55 19.70 14.07
N ALA A 175 -30.97 19.67 15.34
CA ALA A 175 -32.11 20.46 15.83
C ALA A 175 -31.87 21.97 15.66
N ALA A 176 -30.71 22.47 16.07
CA ALA A 176 -30.38 23.89 15.96
C ALA A 176 -30.40 24.37 14.50
N LEU A 177 -29.78 23.62 13.58
CA LEU A 177 -29.78 23.95 12.15
C LEU A 177 -31.18 23.90 11.53
N THR A 178 -31.99 22.92 11.94
CA THR A 178 -33.37 22.76 11.49
C THR A 178 -34.24 23.96 11.88
N VAL A 179 -34.11 24.44 13.13
CA VAL A 179 -34.84 25.62 13.62
C VAL A 179 -34.43 26.87 12.85
N VAL A 180 -33.12 27.07 12.61
CA VAL A 180 -32.61 28.23 11.86
C VAL A 180 -33.14 28.24 10.42
N LEU A 181 -33.12 27.10 9.72
CA LEU A 181 -33.63 26.99 8.36
C LEU A 181 -35.15 27.21 8.29
N ALA A 182 -35.89 26.73 9.29
CA ALA A 182 -37.34 26.97 9.38
C ALA A 182 -37.67 28.46 9.56
N PHE A 183 -36.94 29.14 10.44
CA PHE A 183 -37.09 30.59 10.65
C PHE A 183 -36.75 31.39 9.39
N LEU A 184 -35.62 31.10 8.73
CA LEU A 184 -35.24 31.77 7.49
C LEU A 184 -36.27 31.53 6.38
N GLY A 185 -36.77 30.29 6.23
CA GLY A 185 -37.82 29.98 5.26
C GLY A 185 -39.10 30.80 5.49
N ALA A 186 -39.55 30.90 6.74
CA ALA A 186 -40.71 31.72 7.12
C ALA A 186 -40.49 33.22 6.90
N SER A 187 -39.29 33.74 7.20
CA SER A 187 -38.93 35.14 6.94
C SER A 187 -38.93 35.47 5.45
N PHE A 188 -38.43 34.56 4.60
CA PHE A 188 -38.43 34.75 3.14
C PHE A 188 -39.85 34.74 2.55
N LEU A 189 -40.73 33.85 3.03
CA LEU A 189 -42.14 33.85 2.63
C LEU A 189 -42.88 35.12 3.08
N THR A 190 -42.59 35.61 4.28
CA THR A 190 -43.16 36.88 4.77
C THR A 190 -42.68 38.06 3.92
N GLY A 191 -41.39 38.09 3.57
CA GLY A 191 -40.82 39.07 2.64
C GLY A 191 -41.41 39.00 1.23
N ALA A 192 -41.79 37.80 0.75
CA ALA A 192 -42.50 37.64 -0.51
C ALA A 192 -43.89 38.29 -0.47
N VAL A 193 -44.67 38.04 0.58
CA VAL A 193 -46.02 38.61 0.77
C VAL A 193 -45.99 40.15 0.82
N LEU A 194 -44.99 40.71 1.48
CA LEU A 194 -44.85 42.17 1.65
C LEU A 194 -44.30 42.89 0.41
N ARG A 195 -43.65 42.18 -0.53
CA ARG A 195 -43.11 42.78 -1.75
C ARG A 195 -44.19 43.01 -2.79
N ARG A 196 -44.16 44.16 -3.47
CA ARG A 196 -45.10 44.51 -4.56
C ARG A 196 -44.62 44.09 -5.96
N GLU A 197 -43.31 43.93 -6.15
CA GLU A 197 -42.77 43.50 -7.45
C GLU A 197 -42.91 41.99 -7.70
N PRO A 198 -43.41 41.58 -8.87
CA PRO A 198 -43.76 40.18 -9.14
C PRO A 198 -42.54 39.25 -9.14
N VAL A 199 -41.40 39.69 -9.69
CA VAL A 199 -40.17 38.88 -9.78
C VAL A 199 -39.55 38.68 -8.39
N GLY A 200 -39.41 39.75 -7.62
CA GLY A 200 -38.85 39.69 -6.26
C GLY A 200 -39.73 38.89 -5.29
N ARG A 201 -41.05 38.88 -5.50
CA ARG A 201 -42.00 38.05 -4.77
C ARG A 201 -41.83 36.56 -5.10
N ALA A 202 -41.70 36.22 -6.39
CA ALA A 202 -41.50 34.83 -6.82
C ALA A 202 -40.18 34.24 -6.29
N VAL A 203 -39.07 34.99 -6.40
CA VAL A 203 -37.74 34.54 -5.93
C VAL A 203 -37.73 34.28 -4.42
N LEU A 204 -38.27 35.20 -3.62
CA LEU A 204 -38.37 35.02 -2.17
C LEU A 204 -39.32 33.88 -1.80
N GLY A 205 -40.43 33.73 -2.53
CA GLY A 205 -41.40 32.66 -2.31
C GLY A 205 -40.79 31.28 -2.53
N VAL A 206 -40.11 31.07 -3.65
CA VAL A 206 -39.44 29.79 -3.98
C VAL A 206 -38.32 29.49 -3.00
N SER A 207 -37.50 30.50 -2.68
CA SER A 207 -36.38 30.34 -1.74
C SER A 207 -36.85 30.01 -0.32
N GLY A 208 -37.92 30.67 0.14
CA GLY A 208 -38.53 30.39 1.44
C GLY A 208 -39.13 28.98 1.51
N LEU A 209 -39.80 28.54 0.44
CA LEU A 209 -40.35 27.18 0.36
C LEU A 209 -39.24 26.11 0.37
N ALA A 210 -38.15 26.32 -0.37
CA ALA A 210 -37.00 25.41 -0.41
C ALA A 210 -36.32 25.28 0.97
N LEU A 211 -36.17 26.37 1.71
CA LEU A 211 -35.63 26.37 3.06
C LEU A 211 -36.52 25.61 4.05
N LEU A 212 -37.85 25.75 3.93
CA LEU A 212 -38.79 24.98 4.76
C LEU A 212 -38.76 23.48 4.45
N VAL A 213 -38.65 23.09 3.18
CA VAL A 213 -38.49 21.67 2.79
C VAL A 213 -37.18 21.11 3.37
N THR A 214 -36.10 21.87 3.30
CA THR A 214 -34.79 21.47 3.85
C THR A 214 -34.84 21.35 5.38
N ALA A 215 -35.52 22.29 6.05
CA ALA A 215 -35.77 22.20 7.49
C ALA A 215 -36.62 20.97 7.84
N TRP A 216 -37.64 20.64 7.05
CA TRP A 216 -38.47 19.45 7.27
C TRP A 216 -37.66 18.15 7.11
N ILE A 217 -36.76 18.08 6.13
CA ILE A 217 -35.82 16.95 5.98
C ILE A 217 -34.89 16.86 7.19
N GLY A 218 -34.35 18.00 7.65
CA GLY A 218 -33.55 18.11 8.86
C GLY A 218 -34.29 17.64 10.11
N PHE A 219 -35.56 18.02 10.26
CA PHE A 219 -36.44 17.57 11.33
C PHE A 219 -36.65 16.05 11.30
N LYS A 220 -36.91 15.47 10.12
CA LYS A 220 -37.00 14.02 9.96
C LYS A 220 -35.70 13.28 10.24
N ALA A 221 -34.55 13.91 10.01
CA ALA A 221 -33.25 13.37 10.39
C ALA A 221 -33.01 13.46 11.91
N TRP A 222 -33.39 14.57 12.53
CA TRP A 222 -33.34 14.76 13.99
C TRP A 222 -34.27 13.80 14.75
N GLU A 223 -35.51 13.62 14.27
CA GLU A 223 -36.50 12.69 14.83
C GLU A 223 -35.94 11.26 14.85
N ARG A 224 -35.36 10.81 13.74
CA ARG A 224 -34.67 9.51 13.63
C ARG A 224 -33.44 9.39 14.51
N ALA A 225 -32.67 10.47 14.69
CA ALA A 225 -31.49 10.49 15.53
C ALA A 225 -31.81 10.54 17.04
N SER A 226 -32.95 11.12 17.40
CA SER A 226 -33.39 11.32 18.80
C SER A 226 -34.21 10.15 19.32
N HIS A 227 -34.91 9.45 18.42
CA HIS A 227 -35.69 8.24 18.71
C HIS A 227 -35.18 7.10 17.83
N PRO A 228 -34.00 6.51 18.14
CA PRO A 228 -33.58 5.29 17.47
C PRO A 228 -34.68 4.22 17.64
N PRO A 229 -34.90 3.34 16.64
CA PRO A 229 -35.89 2.29 16.77
C PRO A 229 -35.64 1.50 18.07
N PRO A 230 -36.71 1.10 18.80
CA PRO A 230 -36.55 0.32 20.01
C PRO A 230 -35.69 -0.91 19.70
N ARG A 231 -34.71 -1.20 20.58
CA ARG A 231 -33.91 -2.42 20.47
C ARG A 231 -34.87 -3.59 20.38
N ALA A 232 -34.86 -4.30 19.25
CA ALA A 232 -35.67 -5.49 19.08
C ALA A 232 -35.37 -6.44 20.25
N PRO A 233 -36.39 -6.93 20.98
CA PRO A 233 -36.16 -7.92 22.03
C PRO A 233 -35.45 -9.12 21.41
N ARG A 234 -34.33 -9.53 22.04
CA ARG A 234 -33.56 -10.69 21.59
C ARG A 234 -34.45 -11.94 21.69
N PRO A 235 -34.61 -12.73 20.62
CA PRO A 235 -35.10 -14.09 20.81
C PRO A 235 -34.08 -14.85 21.68
N PRO A 236 -34.53 -15.65 22.66
CA PRO A 236 -33.63 -16.35 23.57
C PRO A 236 -32.66 -17.26 22.80
N ALA A 237 -31.38 -17.18 23.13
CA ALA A 237 -30.33 -18.05 22.59
C ALA A 237 -30.49 -19.52 23.04
N GLU A 238 -31.33 -19.77 24.04
CA GLU A 238 -31.53 -21.06 24.73
C GLU A 238 -32.04 -22.19 23.82
N ALA A 239 -32.67 -21.88 22.68
CA ALA A 239 -33.19 -22.90 21.76
C ALA A 239 -32.12 -23.51 20.82
N TRP A 240 -30.97 -22.85 20.60
CA TRP A 240 -29.94 -23.33 19.67
C TRP A 240 -28.90 -24.24 20.35
N SER A 241 -28.61 -24.00 21.64
CA SER A 241 -27.50 -24.60 22.37
C SER A 241 -27.74 -26.03 22.89
N ALA A 242 -28.97 -26.54 22.89
CA ALA A 242 -29.29 -27.83 23.52
C ALA A 242 -29.25 -29.06 22.58
N GLY A 243 -29.10 -28.92 21.25
CA GLY A 243 -29.22 -30.09 20.36
C GLY A 243 -28.76 -29.97 18.90
N ALA A 244 -28.18 -28.86 18.46
CA ALA A 244 -27.65 -28.76 17.10
C ALA A 244 -26.29 -29.47 16.97
N ARG A 245 -26.26 -30.66 16.36
CA ARG A 245 -25.01 -31.36 16.01
C ARG A 245 -24.44 -30.78 14.71
N LEU A 246 -23.50 -29.84 14.80
CA LEU A 246 -22.85 -29.28 13.61
C LEU A 246 -21.84 -30.26 13.01
N GLY A 247 -21.40 -31.29 13.75
CA GLY A 247 -20.43 -32.29 13.30
C GLY A 247 -20.83 -33.01 12.00
N ASP A 248 -22.11 -32.98 11.61
CA ASP A 248 -22.61 -33.51 10.33
C ASP A 248 -22.17 -32.66 9.12
N LEU A 249 -21.80 -31.39 9.34
CA LEU A 249 -21.25 -30.52 8.30
C LEU A 249 -19.75 -30.73 8.08
N LEU A 250 -19.08 -31.62 8.83
CA LEU A 250 -17.64 -31.80 8.71
C LEU A 250 -17.17 -32.13 7.27
N PRO A 251 -17.80 -33.06 6.52
CA PRO A 251 -17.42 -33.30 5.13
C PRO A 251 -17.60 -32.06 4.25
N LEU A 252 -18.67 -31.30 4.47
CA LEU A 252 -18.89 -30.04 3.75
C LEU A 252 -17.80 -29.01 4.10
N ARG A 253 -17.43 -28.90 5.38
CA ARG A 253 -16.37 -27.99 5.84
C ARG A 253 -15.05 -28.30 5.18
N GLU A 254 -14.66 -29.58 5.10
CA GLU A 254 -13.42 -30.02 4.47
C GLU A 254 -13.40 -29.72 2.96
N ALA A 255 -14.50 -30.03 2.28
CA ALA A 255 -14.66 -29.75 0.85
C ALA A 255 -14.57 -28.24 0.56
N LEU A 256 -15.25 -27.41 1.35
CA LEU A 256 -15.23 -25.95 1.21
C LEU A 256 -13.87 -25.34 1.61
N ALA A 257 -13.20 -25.86 2.63
CA ALA A 257 -11.91 -25.36 3.09
C ALA A 257 -10.77 -25.69 2.11
N THR A 258 -10.85 -26.82 1.40
CA THR A 258 -9.87 -27.23 0.39
C THR A 258 -10.18 -26.71 -1.01
N GLY A 259 -11.43 -26.33 -1.28
CA GLY A 259 -11.88 -25.77 -2.56
C GLY A 259 -12.40 -26.81 -3.56
N THR A 260 -12.85 -27.99 -3.12
CA THR A 260 -13.43 -29.02 -3.99
C THR A 260 -14.88 -28.69 -4.36
N GLY A 261 -15.06 -27.78 -5.33
CA GLY A 261 -16.35 -27.15 -5.65
C GLY A 261 -17.50 -28.12 -6.00
N SER A 262 -17.22 -29.14 -6.81
CA SER A 262 -18.22 -30.14 -7.24
C SER A 262 -18.62 -31.12 -6.14
N GLU A 263 -17.72 -31.38 -5.19
CA GLU A 263 -17.97 -32.21 -4.02
C GLU A 263 -18.81 -31.47 -2.99
N ALA A 264 -18.47 -30.20 -2.72
CA ALA A 264 -19.24 -29.35 -1.82
C ALA A 264 -20.70 -29.17 -2.28
N GLU A 265 -20.95 -29.04 -3.59
CA GLU A 265 -22.32 -28.95 -4.13
C GLU A 265 -23.14 -30.23 -3.93
N LYS A 266 -22.52 -31.40 -4.15
CA LYS A 266 -23.15 -32.69 -3.87
C LYS A 266 -23.51 -32.81 -2.39
N LEU A 267 -22.59 -32.46 -1.50
CA LEU A 267 -22.80 -32.50 -0.05
C LEU A 267 -23.94 -31.55 0.37
N LEU A 268 -23.98 -30.33 -0.17
CA LEU A 268 -25.06 -29.37 0.10
C LEU A 268 -26.45 -29.91 -0.26
N SER A 269 -26.58 -30.69 -1.33
CA SER A 269 -27.87 -31.24 -1.76
C SER A 269 -28.47 -32.26 -0.78
N GLY A 270 -27.62 -32.94 0.01
CA GLY A 270 -28.02 -33.93 1.00
C GLY A 270 -28.34 -33.37 2.38
N LEU A 271 -28.14 -32.07 2.60
CA LEU A 271 -28.35 -31.45 3.91
C LEU A 271 -29.81 -31.06 4.16
N PRO A 272 -30.25 -30.99 5.44
CA PRO A 272 -31.56 -30.47 5.80
C PRO A 272 -31.80 -29.07 5.21
N ARG A 273 -33.06 -28.77 4.84
CA ARG A 273 -33.44 -27.47 4.25
C ARG A 273 -33.64 -26.35 5.29
N SER A 274 -33.80 -26.71 6.56
CA SER A 274 -34.08 -25.80 7.67
C SER A 274 -33.38 -26.25 8.96
N GLY A 275 -33.27 -25.33 9.91
CA GLY A 275 -32.63 -25.58 11.21
C GLY A 275 -31.14 -25.17 11.25
N PRO A 276 -30.47 -25.37 12.39
CA PRO A 276 -29.12 -24.87 12.66
C PRO A 276 -28.07 -25.27 11.61
N VAL A 277 -28.04 -26.55 11.24
CA VAL A 277 -27.15 -27.12 10.21
C VAL A 277 -27.38 -26.44 8.85
N ALA A 278 -28.64 -26.22 8.48
CA ALA A 278 -29.00 -25.58 7.23
C ALA A 278 -28.64 -24.09 7.21
N GLU A 279 -28.79 -23.39 8.34
CA GLU A 279 -28.40 -21.98 8.49
C GLU A 279 -26.89 -21.80 8.26
N VAL A 280 -26.06 -22.62 8.92
CA VAL A 280 -24.59 -22.59 8.76
C VAL A 280 -24.18 -22.91 7.33
N ALA A 281 -24.70 -24.00 6.76
CA ALA A 281 -24.38 -24.40 5.39
C ALA A 281 -24.78 -23.31 4.37
N ARG A 282 -25.90 -22.61 4.61
CA ARG A 282 -26.36 -21.49 3.78
C ARG A 282 -25.42 -20.29 3.85
N LEU A 283 -24.88 -19.96 5.03
CA LEU A 283 -23.91 -18.86 5.19
C LEU A 283 -22.58 -19.18 4.52
N TRP A 284 -22.07 -20.39 4.68
CA TRP A 284 -20.87 -20.84 3.96
C TRP A 284 -21.09 -20.83 2.44
N SER A 285 -22.28 -21.22 1.98
CA SER A 285 -22.67 -21.12 0.57
C SER A 285 -22.74 -19.67 0.08
N ALA A 286 -23.21 -18.74 0.93
CA ALA A 286 -23.28 -17.32 0.60
C ALA A 286 -21.88 -16.71 0.48
N GLN A 287 -20.97 -17.08 1.39
CA GLN A 287 -19.56 -16.70 1.33
C GLN A 287 -18.87 -17.23 0.08
N ARG A 288 -19.13 -18.49 -0.30
CA ARG A 288 -18.66 -19.07 -1.57
C ARG A 288 -19.22 -18.31 -2.77
N ALA A 289 -20.53 -18.03 -2.79
CA ALA A 289 -21.16 -17.27 -3.88
C ALA A 289 -20.54 -15.87 -4.04
N LEU A 290 -20.19 -15.17 -2.95
CA LEU A 290 -19.45 -13.90 -3.01
C LEU A 290 -18.08 -14.06 -3.66
N SER A 291 -17.34 -15.12 -3.32
CA SER A 291 -16.04 -15.41 -3.94
C SER A 291 -16.13 -15.75 -5.43
N GLU A 292 -17.28 -16.27 -5.85
CA GLU A 292 -17.57 -16.61 -7.25
C GLU A 292 -18.15 -15.41 -8.04
N MET A 293 -18.31 -14.22 -7.43
CA MET A 293 -19.07 -13.07 -7.96
C MET A 293 -20.55 -13.35 -8.26
N ASP A 294 -21.14 -14.42 -7.74
CA ASP A 294 -22.59 -14.65 -7.85
C ASP A 294 -23.33 -13.85 -6.77
N LEU A 295 -23.31 -12.52 -6.91
CA LEU A 295 -23.91 -11.57 -5.97
C LEU A 295 -25.43 -11.79 -5.83
N ALA A 296 -26.09 -12.25 -6.89
CA ALA A 296 -27.51 -12.55 -6.90
C ALA A 296 -27.82 -13.79 -6.04
N ARG A 297 -27.03 -14.86 -6.16
CA ARG A 297 -27.14 -16.03 -5.28
C ARG A 297 -26.77 -15.69 -3.85
N ALA A 298 -25.70 -14.93 -3.62
CA ALA A 298 -25.33 -14.46 -2.29
C ALA A 298 -26.49 -13.68 -1.64
N GLY A 299 -27.10 -12.74 -2.36
CA GLY A 299 -28.28 -12.00 -1.92
C GLY A 299 -29.44 -12.91 -1.53
N ARG A 300 -29.85 -13.82 -2.43
CA ARG A 300 -30.94 -14.79 -2.14
C ARG A 300 -30.67 -15.67 -0.93
N LEU A 301 -29.43 -16.11 -0.73
CA LEU A 301 -29.04 -16.90 0.44
C LEU A 301 -29.11 -16.05 1.73
N LEU A 302 -28.74 -14.77 1.65
CA LEU A 302 -28.76 -13.83 2.77
C LEU A 302 -30.16 -13.29 3.11
N ASP A 303 -31.12 -13.33 2.18
CA ASP A 303 -32.53 -12.96 2.42
C ASP A 303 -33.19 -13.84 3.50
N GLY A 304 -32.68 -15.06 3.69
CA GLY A 304 -33.11 -15.96 4.76
C GLY A 304 -32.68 -15.52 6.17
N PHE A 305 -31.91 -14.43 6.31
CA PHE A 305 -31.40 -13.92 7.59
C PHE A 305 -31.83 -12.46 7.78
N PRO A 306 -33.01 -12.17 8.35
CA PRO A 306 -33.52 -10.80 8.42
C PRO A 306 -32.59 -9.86 9.20
N PRO A 307 -32.32 -8.64 8.72
CA PRO A 307 -31.49 -7.66 9.45
C PRO A 307 -32.24 -7.00 10.62
N PRO A 308 -31.62 -6.82 11.81
CA PRO A 308 -30.33 -7.39 12.19
C PRO A 308 -30.47 -8.90 12.44
N SER A 309 -29.59 -9.68 11.82
CA SER A 309 -29.52 -11.13 12.01
C SER A 309 -29.07 -11.46 13.43
N ARG A 310 -29.47 -12.62 13.94
CA ARG A 310 -28.89 -13.17 15.18
C ARG A 310 -27.49 -13.77 14.99
N ILE A 311 -27.12 -14.03 13.73
CA ILE A 311 -25.86 -14.67 13.34
C ILE A 311 -24.90 -13.60 12.79
N PRO A 312 -23.77 -13.31 13.45
CA PRO A 312 -22.86 -12.25 13.05
C PRO A 312 -22.31 -12.39 11.62
N LEU A 313 -21.98 -13.60 11.17
CA LEU A 313 -21.44 -13.82 9.81
C LEU A 313 -22.44 -13.37 8.74
N ALA A 314 -23.75 -13.47 8.97
CA ALA A 314 -24.75 -12.98 8.03
C ALA A 314 -24.62 -11.47 7.79
N GLU A 315 -24.32 -10.69 8.83
CA GLU A 315 -24.08 -9.25 8.69
C GLU A 315 -22.72 -8.94 8.06
N VAL A 316 -21.68 -9.72 8.35
CA VAL A 316 -20.37 -9.58 7.68
C VAL A 316 -20.51 -9.84 6.18
N LEU A 317 -21.15 -10.94 5.79
CA LEU A 317 -21.37 -11.28 4.37
C LEU A 317 -22.28 -10.26 3.68
N ARG A 318 -23.28 -9.73 4.39
CA ARG A 318 -24.09 -8.62 3.89
C ARG A 318 -23.26 -7.35 3.70
N ALA A 319 -22.38 -7.01 4.64
CA ALA A 319 -21.48 -5.87 4.52
C ALA A 319 -20.55 -6.01 3.31
N ARG A 320 -19.97 -7.20 3.11
CA ARG A 320 -19.18 -7.55 1.92
C ARG A 320 -19.99 -7.41 0.63
N LEU A 321 -21.20 -7.96 0.56
CA LEU A 321 -22.12 -7.83 -0.58
C LEU A 321 -22.43 -6.35 -0.88
N LEU A 322 -22.80 -5.58 0.15
CA LEU A 322 -23.17 -4.17 0.01
C LEU A 322 -21.99 -3.32 -0.45
N ALA A 323 -20.81 -3.57 0.11
CA ALA A 323 -19.55 -2.94 -0.31
C ALA A 323 -19.26 -3.23 -1.79
N LEU A 324 -19.46 -4.47 -2.24
CA LEU A 324 -19.29 -4.88 -3.64
C LEU A 324 -20.30 -4.26 -4.60
N THR A 325 -21.48 -3.93 -4.10
CA THR A 325 -22.51 -3.19 -4.85
C THR A 325 -22.42 -1.68 -4.65
N SER A 326 -21.31 -1.19 -4.08
CA SER A 326 -21.01 0.24 -3.87
C SER A 326 -22.06 0.99 -3.04
N ARG A 327 -22.74 0.28 -2.13
CA ARG A 327 -23.74 0.82 -1.19
C ARG A 327 -23.08 1.18 0.15
N GLU A 328 -22.28 2.25 0.16
CA GLU A 328 -21.43 2.68 1.28
C GLU A 328 -22.15 2.70 2.64
N SER A 329 -23.21 3.52 2.75
CA SER A 329 -23.93 3.71 4.02
C SER A 329 -24.53 2.41 4.55
N ASP A 330 -25.07 1.58 3.66
CA ASP A 330 -25.66 0.30 4.05
C ASP A 330 -24.58 -0.70 4.47
N ALA A 331 -23.43 -0.71 3.78
CA ALA A 331 -22.28 -1.54 4.13
C ALA A 331 -21.73 -1.15 5.51
N ALA A 332 -21.61 0.15 5.79
CA ALA A 332 -21.19 0.65 7.10
C ALA A 332 -22.16 0.21 8.20
N VAL A 333 -23.46 0.32 7.96
CA VAL A 333 -24.49 -0.16 8.90
C VAL A 333 -24.40 -1.68 9.11
N ALA A 334 -24.15 -2.46 8.06
CA ALA A 334 -24.00 -3.92 8.17
C ALA A 334 -22.73 -4.31 8.96
N TYR A 335 -21.59 -3.65 8.74
CA TYR A 335 -20.40 -3.83 9.57
C TYR A 335 -20.67 -3.47 11.03
N GLU A 336 -21.32 -2.34 11.29
CA GLU A 336 -21.69 -1.94 12.66
C GLU A 336 -22.63 -2.96 13.32
N ARG A 337 -23.57 -3.54 12.58
CA ARG A 337 -24.41 -4.65 13.10
C ARG A 337 -23.56 -5.86 13.44
N ALA A 338 -22.67 -6.29 12.54
CA ALA A 338 -21.77 -7.42 12.78
C ALA A 338 -20.91 -7.21 14.04
N ILE A 339 -20.37 -5.99 14.21
CA ILE A 339 -19.56 -5.61 15.38
C ILE A 339 -20.38 -5.62 16.66
N ASN A 340 -21.61 -5.12 16.63
CA ASN A 340 -22.49 -5.07 17.80
C ASN A 340 -23.09 -6.44 18.17
N LEU A 341 -23.17 -7.36 17.22
CA LEU A 341 -23.62 -8.73 17.42
C LEU A 341 -22.49 -9.65 17.87
N GLY A 342 -21.32 -9.56 17.24
CA GLY A 342 -20.13 -10.36 17.54
C GLY A 342 -19.28 -9.78 18.67
N PRO A 343 -18.09 -10.37 18.95
CA PRO A 343 -17.14 -9.73 19.85
C PRO A 343 -16.65 -8.44 19.21
N GLY A 344 -16.56 -7.35 19.98
CA GLY A 344 -15.79 -6.20 19.55
C GLY A 344 -14.32 -6.62 19.40
N GLN A 345 -13.83 -6.71 18.16
CA GLN A 345 -12.47 -7.15 17.86
C GLN A 345 -11.84 -6.29 16.76
N ASP A 346 -10.52 -6.16 16.80
CA ASP A 346 -9.75 -5.40 15.83
C ASP A 346 -9.83 -5.98 14.41
N ALA A 347 -9.78 -7.30 14.22
CA ALA A 347 -9.73 -7.89 12.88
C ALA A 347 -10.93 -7.50 12.00
N LEU A 348 -12.14 -7.40 12.57
CA LEU A 348 -13.33 -6.96 11.84
C LEU A 348 -13.31 -5.46 11.54
N TRP A 349 -12.79 -4.62 12.45
CA TRP A 349 -12.63 -3.19 12.20
C TRP A 349 -11.54 -2.90 11.18
N TRP A 350 -10.47 -3.68 11.17
CA TRP A 350 -9.42 -3.61 10.17
C TRP A 350 -9.91 -4.05 8.80
N GLU A 351 -10.71 -5.11 8.71
CA GLU A 351 -11.39 -5.50 7.46
C GLU A 351 -12.30 -4.38 6.95
N ALA A 352 -13.13 -3.80 7.82
CA ALA A 352 -13.99 -2.67 7.44
C ALA A 352 -13.17 -1.48 6.95
N ALA A 353 -12.12 -1.08 7.68
CA ALA A 353 -11.24 0.02 7.29
C ALA A 353 -10.63 -0.20 5.90
N GLN A 354 -10.09 -1.39 5.63
CA GLN A 354 -9.51 -1.73 4.32
C GLN A 354 -10.56 -1.78 3.21
N ALA A 355 -11.76 -2.31 3.48
CA ALA A 355 -12.83 -2.35 2.50
C ALA A 355 -13.29 -0.94 2.10
N PHE A 356 -13.44 -0.03 3.06
CA PHE A 356 -13.77 1.37 2.79
C PHE A 356 -12.63 2.11 2.09
N ASP A 357 -11.38 1.88 2.50
CA ASP A 357 -10.22 2.49 1.85
C ASP A 357 -10.11 2.06 0.37
N LEU A 358 -10.25 0.75 0.10
CA LEU A 358 -10.24 0.18 -1.26
C LEU A 358 -11.31 0.81 -2.18
N LEU A 359 -12.50 1.09 -1.64
CA LEU A 359 -13.61 1.67 -2.39
C LEU A 359 -13.55 3.21 -2.48
N GLY A 360 -12.57 3.85 -1.82
CA GLY A 360 -12.38 5.29 -1.80
C GLY A 360 -13.17 6.04 -0.73
N PHE A 361 -13.77 5.34 0.24
CA PHE A 361 -14.61 5.87 1.31
C PHE A 361 -13.78 6.27 2.55
N GLN A 362 -12.94 7.28 2.40
CA GLN A 362 -11.87 7.65 3.36
C GLN A 362 -12.36 8.04 4.78
N GLU A 363 -13.52 8.70 4.89
CA GLU A 363 -14.07 9.09 6.20
C GLU A 363 -14.44 7.87 7.05
N ASN A 364 -15.12 6.90 6.44
CA ASN A 364 -15.49 5.65 7.09
C ASN A 364 -14.25 4.82 7.45
N ALA A 365 -13.28 4.72 6.54
CA ALA A 365 -12.00 4.06 6.82
C ALA A 365 -11.31 4.68 8.05
N THR A 366 -11.18 6.00 8.09
CA THR A 366 -10.59 6.75 9.22
C THR A 366 -11.34 6.48 10.52
N ALA A 367 -12.67 6.47 10.49
CA ALA A 367 -13.48 6.24 11.68
C ALA A 367 -13.19 4.88 12.31
N PHE A 368 -13.04 3.82 11.51
CA PHE A 368 -12.65 2.48 11.97
C PHE A 368 -11.21 2.44 12.50
N LEU A 369 -10.26 3.07 11.80
CA LEU A 369 -8.85 3.16 12.25
C LEU A 369 -8.73 3.80 13.64
N ARG A 370 -9.48 4.88 13.91
CA ARG A 370 -9.50 5.49 15.25
C ARG A 370 -10.09 4.59 16.32
N ARG A 371 -11.00 3.66 15.98
CA ARG A 371 -11.51 2.66 16.94
C ARG A 371 -10.45 1.62 17.27
N LEU A 372 -9.70 1.16 16.26
CA LEU A 372 -8.57 0.25 16.44
C LEU A 372 -7.55 0.81 17.43
N ALA A 373 -7.15 2.07 17.25
CA ALA A 373 -6.26 2.74 18.19
C ALA A 373 -6.85 2.77 19.62
N ARG A 374 -8.13 3.12 19.77
CA ARG A 374 -8.78 3.24 21.11
C ARG A 374 -8.82 1.94 21.92
N ILE A 375 -8.85 0.77 21.28
CA ILE A 375 -8.82 -0.51 22.01
C ILE A 375 -7.40 -1.03 22.23
N GLY A 376 -6.38 -0.28 21.81
CA GLY A 376 -4.99 -0.73 21.82
C GLY A 376 -4.78 -1.90 20.87
N SER A 377 -5.31 -1.81 19.65
CA SER A 377 -5.13 -2.85 18.63
C SER A 377 -3.65 -3.20 18.43
N ARG A 378 -3.37 -4.49 18.29
CA ARG A 378 -2.04 -5.03 17.96
C ARG A 378 -1.81 -5.15 16.44
N GLU A 379 -2.78 -4.72 15.63
CA GLU A 379 -2.66 -4.64 14.17
C GLU A 379 -1.70 -3.51 13.76
N ALA A 380 -0.48 -3.86 13.36
CA ALA A 380 0.54 -2.89 12.95
C ALA A 380 0.10 -2.02 11.76
N GLY A 381 -0.64 -2.60 10.81
CA GLY A 381 -1.16 -1.90 9.63
C GLY A 381 -2.05 -0.71 9.97
N ALA A 382 -2.84 -0.81 11.03
CA ALA A 382 -3.72 0.26 11.50
C ALA A 382 -2.92 1.50 11.94
N TRP A 383 -1.79 1.28 12.64
CA TRP A 383 -0.90 2.35 13.08
C TRP A 383 -0.16 3.02 11.94
N TYR A 384 0.29 2.25 10.94
CA TYR A 384 0.86 2.83 9.72
C TYR A 384 -0.15 3.63 8.91
N ALA A 385 -1.39 3.15 8.79
CA ALA A 385 -2.46 3.89 8.12
C ALA A 385 -2.73 5.24 8.81
N LEU A 386 -2.80 5.24 10.15
CA LEU A 386 -2.93 6.46 10.95
C LEU A 386 -1.70 7.38 10.83
N ALA A 387 -0.48 6.83 10.79
CA ALA A 387 0.75 7.59 10.62
C ALA A 387 0.79 8.29 9.24
N ALA A 388 0.45 7.57 8.17
CA ALA A 388 0.37 8.10 6.82
C ALA A 388 -0.73 9.18 6.71
N GLN A 389 -1.86 9.00 7.38
CA GLN A 389 -2.91 10.00 7.46
C GLN A 389 -2.45 11.27 8.20
N ALA A 390 -1.83 11.12 9.38
CA ALA A 390 -1.29 12.25 10.14
C ALA A 390 -0.23 13.02 9.34
N ALA A 391 0.62 12.33 8.57
CA ALA A 391 1.57 12.96 7.66
C ALA A 391 0.87 13.82 6.58
N ARG A 392 -0.17 13.28 5.93
CA ARG A 392 -0.97 14.01 4.92
C ARG A 392 -1.69 15.23 5.51
N GLU A 393 -2.16 15.12 6.76
CA GLU A 393 -2.82 16.20 7.49
C GLU A 393 -1.82 17.17 8.15
N LYS A 394 -0.51 17.02 7.91
CA LYS A 394 0.55 17.86 8.48
C LYS A 394 0.56 17.87 10.01
N ARG A 395 0.32 16.71 10.62
CA ARG A 395 0.39 16.44 12.08
C ARG A 395 1.60 15.55 12.41
N PRO A 396 2.84 16.05 12.28
CA PRO A 396 4.03 15.21 12.25
C PRO A 396 4.34 14.51 13.58
N GLU A 397 4.06 15.12 14.73
CA GLU A 397 4.31 14.52 16.05
C GLU A 397 3.41 13.31 16.28
N GLU A 398 2.16 13.40 15.84
CA GLU A 398 1.21 12.29 15.93
C GLU A 398 1.55 11.19 14.92
N GLY A 399 1.95 11.57 13.71
CA GLY A 399 2.48 10.63 12.72
C GLY A 399 3.67 9.84 13.24
N GLU A 400 4.63 10.52 13.89
CA GLU A 400 5.81 9.90 14.50
C GLU A 400 5.44 8.91 15.60
N ARG A 401 4.50 9.26 16.48
CA ARG A 401 4.00 8.36 17.54
C ARG A 401 3.36 7.11 16.94
N PHE A 402 2.46 7.26 15.98
CA PHE A 402 1.81 6.12 15.33
C PHE A 402 2.81 5.25 14.56
N PHE A 403 3.76 5.85 13.84
CA PHE A 403 4.79 5.11 13.14
C PHE A 403 5.62 4.26 14.11
N ARG A 404 6.10 4.84 15.21
CA ARG A 404 6.87 4.11 16.23
C ARG A 404 6.08 2.96 16.85
N THR A 405 4.77 3.13 17.02
CA THR A 405 3.89 2.05 17.50
C THR A 405 3.78 0.92 16.48
N GLY A 406 3.51 1.23 15.20
CA GLY A 406 3.52 0.23 14.12
C GLY A 406 4.88 -0.48 14.01
N TRP A 407 5.97 0.28 14.06
CA TRP A 407 7.34 -0.23 14.02
C TRP A 407 7.63 -1.20 15.17
N ARG A 408 7.26 -0.87 16.40
CA ARG A 408 7.41 -1.80 17.54
C ARG A 408 6.55 -3.05 17.42
N LEU A 409 5.40 -2.98 16.74
CA LEU A 409 4.52 -4.12 16.55
C LEU A 409 5.08 -5.08 15.49
N ALA A 410 5.24 -4.57 14.26
CA ALA A 410 5.81 -5.27 13.12
C ALA A 410 6.43 -4.25 12.14
N PRO A 411 7.78 -4.13 12.05
CA PRO A 411 8.44 -3.20 11.16
C PRO A 411 8.22 -3.52 9.68
N LEU A 412 8.23 -2.47 8.85
CA LEU A 412 8.17 -2.58 7.39
C LEU A 412 9.57 -2.72 6.79
N SER A 413 9.69 -3.44 5.67
CA SER A 413 10.90 -3.46 4.85
C SER A 413 11.24 -2.04 4.33
N ARG A 414 12.51 -1.75 4.07
CA ARG A 414 12.92 -0.44 3.49
C ARG A 414 12.16 -0.14 2.20
N ARG A 415 11.97 -1.15 1.35
CA ARG A 415 11.23 -1.03 0.09
C ARG A 415 9.76 -0.65 0.32
N ALA A 416 9.10 -1.27 1.31
CA ALA A 416 7.73 -0.92 1.69
C ALA A 416 7.64 0.51 2.25
N LEU A 417 8.63 0.95 3.04
CA LEU A 417 8.70 2.32 3.55
C LEU A 417 8.85 3.35 2.44
N PHE A 418 9.84 3.19 1.55
CA PHE A 418 10.13 4.18 0.51
C PHE A 418 9.00 4.31 -0.51
N ARG A 419 8.25 3.24 -0.80
CA ARG A 419 7.08 3.27 -1.69
C ARG A 419 5.94 4.15 -1.16
N SER A 420 5.93 4.44 0.13
CA SER A 420 4.93 5.33 0.74
C SER A 420 5.57 6.66 1.11
N GLY A 421 5.43 7.67 0.23
CA GLY A 421 5.93 9.02 0.51
C GLY A 421 5.40 9.61 1.83
N ALA A 422 4.18 9.27 2.22
CA ALA A 422 3.60 9.69 3.51
C ALA A 422 4.28 9.03 4.71
N LEU A 423 4.60 7.72 4.63
CA LEU A 423 5.34 7.04 5.70
C LEU A 423 6.81 7.47 5.72
N TRP A 424 7.41 7.68 4.55
CA TRP A 424 8.78 8.20 4.45
C TRP A 424 8.91 9.60 5.04
N ALA A 425 7.95 10.49 4.82
CA ALA A 425 7.93 11.81 5.46
C ALA A 425 7.96 11.75 7.00
N VAL A 426 7.46 10.66 7.59
CA VAL A 426 7.55 10.40 9.03
C VAL A 426 8.86 9.69 9.38
N ALA A 427 9.26 8.66 8.63
CA ALA A 427 10.42 7.83 8.90
C ALA A 427 11.76 8.58 8.72
N SER A 428 11.79 9.60 7.86
CA SER A 428 12.94 10.47 7.61
C SER A 428 13.25 11.44 8.75
N ARG A 429 12.36 11.54 9.76
CA ARG A 429 12.57 12.40 10.92
C ARG A 429 13.74 11.88 11.78
N PRO A 430 14.52 12.78 12.42
CA PRO A 430 15.72 12.40 13.18
C PRO A 430 15.48 11.35 14.28
N ALA A 431 14.26 11.30 14.80
CA ALA A 431 13.87 10.42 15.89
C ALA A 431 13.58 8.97 15.44
N ILE A 432 13.41 8.73 14.14
CA ILE A 432 13.14 7.40 13.54
C ILE A 432 14.26 6.98 12.60
N TYR A 433 14.81 7.91 11.82
CA TYR A 433 15.79 7.62 10.78
C TYR A 433 16.92 6.65 11.21
N PRO A 434 17.54 6.78 12.40
CA PRO A 434 18.59 5.85 12.84
C PRO A 434 18.11 4.41 13.01
N THR A 435 16.83 4.16 13.29
CA THR A 435 16.29 2.80 13.48
C THR A 435 16.07 2.05 12.17
N LEU A 436 16.21 2.73 11.03
CA LEU A 436 16.07 2.14 9.69
C LEU A 436 17.35 1.41 9.24
N LEU A 437 18.48 1.70 9.92
CA LEU A 437 19.81 1.12 9.66
C LEU A 437 20.20 1.18 8.16
N LEU A 438 19.95 2.31 7.50
CA LEU A 438 20.12 2.42 6.04
C LEU A 438 21.56 2.19 5.56
N ASP A 439 22.54 2.31 6.45
CA ASP A 439 23.95 2.03 6.23
C ASP A 439 24.29 0.54 6.30
N GLN A 440 23.37 -0.32 6.74
CA GLN A 440 23.59 -1.76 6.90
C GLN A 440 23.06 -2.57 5.70
N PRO A 441 23.77 -3.62 5.23
CA PRO A 441 23.31 -4.47 4.14
C PRO A 441 21.97 -5.16 4.42
N GLY A 442 21.79 -5.69 5.63
CA GLY A 442 20.56 -6.38 6.03
C GLY A 442 19.48 -5.42 6.51
N GLU A 443 18.21 -5.84 6.38
CA GLU A 443 17.06 -5.18 6.99
C GLU A 443 17.19 -5.13 8.54
N PRO A 444 16.56 -4.16 9.22
CA PRO A 444 16.66 -4.07 10.68
C PRO A 444 16.03 -5.29 11.35
N ALA A 445 16.79 -5.92 12.24
CA ALA A 445 16.36 -7.06 13.05
C ALA A 445 16.39 -6.68 14.53
N TYR A 446 15.24 -6.74 15.19
CA TYR A 446 15.13 -6.55 16.64
C TYR A 446 13.87 -7.25 17.16
N ALA A 447 13.88 -7.53 18.46
CA ALA A 447 12.71 -7.94 19.20
C ALA A 447 12.41 -6.90 20.29
N THR A 448 11.15 -6.70 20.61
CA THR A 448 10.78 -5.96 21.81
C THR A 448 11.21 -6.76 23.03
N VAL A 449 11.98 -6.16 23.95
CA VAL A 449 12.47 -6.81 25.18
C VAL A 449 11.28 -7.42 25.92
N ALA A 450 11.26 -8.74 26.01
CA ALA A 450 10.24 -9.45 26.78
C ALA A 450 10.93 -10.17 27.95
N GLY A 451 10.60 -9.76 29.17
CA GLY A 451 10.79 -10.64 30.33
C GLY A 451 9.88 -11.85 30.15
N ASN A 452 10.43 -13.06 30.28
CA ASN A 452 9.72 -14.28 29.96
C ASN A 452 9.39 -15.10 31.22
N PRO A 453 8.12 -15.21 31.61
CA PRO A 453 7.71 -16.14 32.67
C PRO A 453 7.40 -17.56 32.16
N ALA A 454 7.18 -17.80 30.85
CA ALA A 454 6.89 -19.13 30.27
C ALA A 454 7.02 -19.16 28.71
N PRO A 455 8.16 -19.60 28.13
CA PRO A 455 8.34 -19.71 26.68
C PRO A 455 7.44 -20.76 26.02
N LEU A 456 7.03 -20.52 24.77
CA LEU A 456 6.28 -21.50 23.97
C LEU A 456 7.16 -22.70 23.59
N THR A 457 6.67 -23.91 23.86
CA THR A 457 7.26 -25.15 23.36
C THR A 457 6.76 -25.43 21.94
N LEU A 458 7.68 -25.71 21.01
CA LEU A 458 7.35 -25.99 19.62
C LEU A 458 7.23 -27.49 19.35
N PRO A 459 6.21 -27.94 18.58
CA PRO A 459 6.13 -29.32 18.12
C PRO A 459 7.19 -29.61 17.05
N ALA A 460 7.40 -30.90 16.76
CA ALA A 460 8.37 -31.32 15.76
C ALA A 460 8.03 -30.73 14.37
N GLY A 461 9.02 -30.12 13.72
CA GLY A 461 8.85 -29.51 12.40
C GLY A 461 8.20 -28.11 12.41
N ALA A 462 7.85 -27.56 13.58
CA ALA A 462 7.43 -26.17 13.68
C ALA A 462 8.63 -25.22 13.65
N VAL A 463 8.47 -24.10 12.94
CA VAL A 463 9.47 -23.03 12.84
C VAL A 463 8.85 -21.75 13.39
N ALA A 464 9.42 -21.24 14.48
CA ALA A 464 9.04 -19.94 15.03
C ALA A 464 9.91 -18.81 14.47
N ARG A 465 9.31 -17.64 14.30
CA ARG A 465 9.99 -16.40 13.94
C ARG A 465 9.44 -15.27 14.80
N LEU A 466 10.34 -14.44 15.29
CA LEU A 466 10.00 -13.26 16.07
C LEU A 466 10.48 -12.02 15.31
N THR A 467 9.56 -11.16 14.88
CA THR A 467 9.90 -9.88 14.27
C THR A 467 9.30 -8.78 15.13
N ALA A 468 10.15 -7.98 15.79
CA ALA A 468 9.74 -7.01 16.80
C ALA A 468 8.87 -7.63 17.91
N SER A 469 7.56 -7.39 17.90
CA SER A 469 6.62 -7.97 18.87
C SER A 469 5.82 -9.16 18.32
N GLU A 470 5.83 -9.37 17.00
CA GLU A 470 5.01 -10.37 16.32
C GLU A 470 5.70 -11.74 16.35
N LEU A 471 5.02 -12.74 16.92
CA LEU A 471 5.45 -14.13 16.88
C LEU A 471 4.67 -14.87 15.80
N ARG A 472 5.38 -15.44 14.83
CA ARG A 472 4.82 -16.35 13.82
C ARG A 472 5.35 -17.76 14.03
N VAL A 473 4.47 -18.75 13.91
CA VAL A 473 4.85 -20.16 13.95
C VAL A 473 4.30 -20.85 12.72
N SER A 474 5.17 -21.46 11.93
CA SER A 474 4.80 -22.25 10.76
C SER A 474 4.93 -23.74 11.04
N LEU A 475 3.95 -24.55 10.65
CA LEU A 475 3.98 -26.01 10.74
C LEU A 475 3.48 -26.60 9.43
N GLY A 476 4.39 -27.16 8.63
CA GLY A 476 4.09 -27.57 7.25
C GLY A 476 3.59 -26.38 6.41
N ARG A 477 2.34 -26.45 5.93
CA ARG A 477 1.69 -25.37 5.16
C ARG A 477 0.86 -24.42 6.03
N SER A 478 0.71 -24.71 7.31
CA SER A 478 -0.12 -23.95 8.24
C SER A 478 0.70 -22.89 8.96
N GLU A 479 0.04 -21.81 9.38
CA GLU A 479 0.69 -20.71 10.09
C GLU A 479 -0.20 -20.20 11.23
N MET A 480 0.43 -19.86 12.35
CA MET A 480 -0.17 -19.12 13.45
C MET A 480 0.58 -17.80 13.65
N THR A 481 -0.14 -16.69 13.66
CA THR A 481 0.38 -15.34 13.91
C THR A 481 -0.18 -14.81 15.23
N VAL A 482 0.72 -14.35 16.09
CA VAL A 482 0.41 -13.78 17.41
C VAL A 482 1.02 -12.37 17.48
N PRO A 483 0.26 -11.33 17.07
CA PRO A 483 0.68 -9.94 17.25
C PRO A 483 0.95 -9.65 18.73
N GLY A 484 2.05 -8.97 19.09
CA GLY A 484 2.42 -8.77 20.50
C GLY A 484 2.83 -10.06 21.26
N GLY A 485 3.10 -11.14 20.53
CA GLY A 485 3.52 -12.45 21.05
C GLY A 485 4.98 -12.58 21.48
N ALA A 486 5.78 -11.51 21.50
CA ALA A 486 7.20 -11.57 21.90
C ALA A 486 7.45 -12.26 23.25
N ALA A 487 6.57 -12.06 24.23
CA ALA A 487 6.69 -12.70 25.55
C ALA A 487 6.47 -14.22 25.52
N LEU A 488 5.90 -14.76 24.45
CA LEU A 488 5.70 -16.20 24.25
C LEU A 488 6.78 -16.82 23.37
N ALA A 489 7.72 -16.03 22.85
CA ALA A 489 8.69 -16.54 21.90
C ALA A 489 9.55 -17.67 22.52
N PRO A 490 9.89 -18.72 21.75
CA PRO A 490 10.72 -19.81 22.25
C PRO A 490 12.06 -19.33 22.79
N GLU A 491 12.63 -20.05 23.75
CA GLU A 491 13.90 -19.69 24.35
C GLU A 491 15.04 -19.70 23.31
N GLY A 492 15.93 -18.70 23.36
CA GLY A 492 17.07 -18.60 22.45
C GLY A 492 16.75 -18.19 21.01
N ILE A 493 15.50 -17.87 20.68
CA ILE A 493 15.13 -17.40 19.33
C ILE A 493 15.80 -16.05 19.01
N LEU A 494 16.49 -16.00 17.88
CA LEU A 494 17.04 -14.75 17.36
C LEU A 494 15.94 -13.97 16.60
N PRO A 495 15.86 -12.65 16.78
CA PRO A 495 14.90 -11.84 16.03
C PRO A 495 15.14 -11.93 14.53
N SER A 496 14.07 -12.11 13.76
CA SER A 496 14.06 -12.01 12.32
C SER A 496 14.03 -10.54 11.88
N ASP A 497 14.56 -10.25 10.69
CA ASP A 497 14.56 -8.90 10.14
C ASP A 497 13.17 -8.43 9.66
N ALA A 498 13.03 -7.13 9.47
CA ALA A 498 11.78 -6.47 9.07
C ALA A 498 11.19 -6.96 7.73
N GLY A 499 12.00 -7.53 6.84
CA GLY A 499 11.53 -8.08 5.56
C GLY A 499 11.22 -9.58 5.61
N ALA A 500 11.48 -10.27 6.72
CA ALA A 500 11.40 -11.73 6.79
C ALA A 500 9.97 -12.25 6.54
N GLY A 501 8.96 -11.58 7.09
CA GLY A 501 7.55 -11.94 6.89
C GLY A 501 7.11 -11.79 5.43
N GLU A 502 7.46 -10.68 4.79
CA GLU A 502 7.18 -10.40 3.37
C GLU A 502 7.78 -11.49 2.46
N ARG A 503 9.07 -11.82 2.67
CA ARG A 503 9.76 -12.84 1.85
C ARG A 503 9.15 -14.23 1.99
N GLU A 504 8.70 -14.61 3.19
CA GLU A 504 8.04 -15.90 3.41
C GLU A 504 6.65 -15.93 2.79
N GLU A 505 5.89 -14.85 2.91
CA GLU A 505 4.59 -14.72 2.26
C GLU A 505 4.71 -14.80 0.73
N GLU A 506 5.68 -14.11 0.14
CA GLU A 506 5.98 -14.19 -1.30
C GLU A 506 6.39 -15.61 -1.72
N ARG A 507 7.26 -16.29 -0.95
CA ARG A 507 7.65 -17.67 -1.24
C ARG A 507 6.46 -18.62 -1.21
N ARG A 508 5.57 -18.48 -0.21
CA ARG A 508 4.36 -19.28 -0.09
C ARG A 508 3.38 -18.99 -1.23
N ALA A 509 3.19 -17.73 -1.58
CA ALA A 509 2.32 -17.33 -2.68
C ALA A 509 2.80 -17.92 -4.02
N LEU A 510 4.12 -17.93 -4.27
CA LEU A 510 4.70 -18.61 -5.43
C LEU A 510 4.49 -20.13 -5.40
N ALA A 511 4.61 -20.77 -4.24
CA ALA A 511 4.33 -22.21 -4.09
C ALA A 511 2.84 -22.54 -4.33
N SER A 512 1.94 -21.60 -4.05
CA SER A 512 0.50 -21.70 -4.34
C SER A 512 0.13 -21.40 -5.79
N LEU A 513 1.04 -20.88 -6.61
CA LEU A 513 0.73 -20.35 -7.94
C LEU A 513 0.00 -21.37 -8.86
N PRO A 514 0.37 -22.67 -8.93
CA PRO A 514 -0.36 -23.63 -9.75
C PRO A 514 -1.86 -23.74 -9.38
N ARG A 515 -2.18 -23.65 -8.08
CA ARG A 515 -3.56 -23.65 -7.58
C ARG A 515 -4.27 -22.35 -7.97
N LEU A 516 -3.61 -21.21 -7.77
CA LEU A 516 -4.18 -19.89 -8.06
C LEU A 516 -4.49 -19.72 -9.56
N THR A 517 -3.63 -20.21 -10.44
CA THR A 517 -3.84 -20.11 -11.90
C THR A 517 -4.90 -21.10 -12.40
N THR A 518 -4.94 -22.33 -11.86
CA THR A 518 -5.92 -23.35 -12.30
C THR A 518 -7.34 -23.08 -11.79
N ALA A 519 -7.48 -22.40 -10.65
CA ALA A 519 -8.77 -22.14 -10.01
C ALA A 519 -9.67 -21.13 -10.76
N ALA A 520 -9.27 -20.63 -11.94
CA ALA A 520 -9.99 -19.61 -12.70
C ALA A 520 -10.41 -18.41 -11.82
N LEU A 521 -9.43 -17.81 -11.12
CA LEU A 521 -9.67 -16.66 -10.25
C LEU A 521 -10.44 -15.55 -10.97
N ASN A 522 -11.53 -15.10 -10.36
CA ASN A 522 -12.30 -13.96 -10.82
C ASN A 522 -12.22 -12.81 -9.82
N ALA A 523 -12.74 -11.65 -10.21
CA ALA A 523 -12.71 -10.45 -9.39
C ALA A 523 -13.30 -10.60 -7.96
N GLY A 524 -14.26 -11.50 -7.76
CA GLY A 524 -14.93 -11.75 -6.49
C GLY A 524 -14.10 -12.56 -5.52
N ALA A 525 -13.14 -13.34 -6.02
CA ALA A 525 -12.20 -14.08 -5.19
C ALA A 525 -11.44 -13.12 -4.25
N LEU A 526 -11.13 -11.91 -4.73
CA LEU A 526 -10.45 -10.88 -3.96
C LEU A 526 -11.33 -10.20 -2.91
N THR A 527 -12.61 -10.55 -2.80
CA THR A 527 -13.47 -10.09 -1.69
C THR A 527 -13.12 -10.79 -0.38
N GLN A 528 -12.50 -11.97 -0.47
CA GLN A 528 -11.93 -12.68 0.65
C GLN A 528 -10.56 -12.09 1.00
N PRO A 529 -10.38 -11.52 2.22
CA PRO A 529 -9.14 -10.81 2.56
C PRO A 529 -7.87 -11.66 2.45
N LEU A 530 -7.95 -12.94 2.82
CA LEU A 530 -6.79 -13.84 2.77
C LEU A 530 -6.38 -14.20 1.34
N LEU A 531 -7.35 -14.51 0.48
CA LEU A 531 -7.07 -14.80 -0.92
C LEU A 531 -6.57 -13.55 -1.65
N ARG A 532 -7.11 -12.37 -1.32
CA ARG A 532 -6.57 -11.09 -1.80
C ARG A 532 -5.11 -10.92 -1.44
N ARG A 533 -4.76 -11.09 -0.15
CA ARG A 533 -3.38 -10.98 0.34
C ARG A 533 -2.45 -11.98 -0.35
N GLU A 534 -2.90 -13.21 -0.57
CA GLU A 534 -2.12 -14.24 -1.28
C GLU A 534 -1.89 -13.87 -2.76
N VAL A 535 -2.90 -13.34 -3.45
CA VAL A 535 -2.77 -12.88 -4.85
C VAL A 535 -1.87 -11.65 -4.93
N GLU A 536 -1.98 -10.68 -4.02
CA GLU A 536 -1.10 -9.51 -3.95
C GLU A 536 0.37 -9.92 -3.74
N ALA A 537 0.61 -10.86 -2.83
CA ALA A 537 1.93 -11.42 -2.59
C ALA A 537 2.48 -12.18 -3.81
N ALA A 538 1.65 -12.97 -4.49
CA ALA A 538 2.04 -13.67 -5.72
C ALA A 538 2.41 -12.68 -6.82
N VAL A 539 1.59 -11.64 -7.04
CA VAL A 539 1.88 -10.58 -8.02
C VAL A 539 3.18 -9.85 -7.65
N SER A 540 3.37 -9.46 -6.39
CA SER A 540 4.61 -8.82 -5.92
C SER A 540 5.84 -9.70 -6.20
N ALA A 541 5.77 -10.98 -5.85
CA ALA A 541 6.86 -11.93 -6.04
C ALA A 541 7.18 -12.15 -7.54
N LEU A 542 6.16 -12.26 -8.38
CA LEU A 542 6.33 -12.43 -9.83
C LEU A 542 6.92 -11.18 -10.49
N VAL A 543 6.53 -9.98 -10.03
CA VAL A 543 7.14 -8.71 -10.47
C VAL A 543 8.62 -8.68 -10.11
N LYS A 544 8.97 -9.01 -8.85
CA LYS A 544 10.38 -9.08 -8.40
C LYS A 544 11.20 -10.09 -9.19
N ALA A 545 10.59 -11.21 -9.61
CA ALA A 545 11.23 -12.26 -10.40
C ALA A 545 11.22 -12.00 -11.93
N GLY A 546 10.60 -10.91 -12.41
CA GLY A 546 10.46 -10.63 -13.85
C GLY A 546 9.60 -11.65 -14.61
N ARG A 547 8.75 -12.40 -13.92
CA ARG A 547 7.90 -13.49 -14.48
C ARG A 547 6.57 -12.94 -14.99
N PHE A 548 6.61 -12.03 -15.95
CA PHE A 548 5.44 -11.25 -16.39
C PHE A 548 4.34 -12.08 -17.05
N GLU A 549 4.67 -13.13 -17.82
CA GLU A 549 3.66 -14.03 -18.41
C GLU A 549 2.76 -14.68 -17.35
N GLU A 550 3.35 -15.03 -16.20
CA GLU A 550 2.60 -15.64 -15.10
C GLU A 550 1.73 -14.63 -14.37
N ILE A 551 2.09 -13.35 -14.35
CA ILE A 551 1.20 -12.27 -13.89
C ILE A 551 0.00 -12.17 -14.81
N VAL A 552 0.21 -12.21 -16.14
CA VAL A 552 -0.89 -12.17 -17.11
C VAL A 552 -1.81 -13.37 -16.94
N ALA A 553 -1.25 -14.57 -16.73
CA ALA A 553 -2.03 -15.78 -16.47
C ALA A 553 -2.82 -15.71 -15.14
N LEU A 554 -2.16 -15.31 -14.04
CA LEU A 554 -2.77 -15.19 -12.71
C LEU A 554 -3.91 -14.16 -12.69
N THR A 555 -3.78 -13.09 -13.47
CA THR A 555 -4.74 -11.97 -13.50
C THR A 555 -5.72 -12.03 -14.67
N ALA A 556 -5.75 -13.14 -15.42
CA ALA A 556 -6.57 -13.28 -16.63
C ALA A 556 -8.05 -12.98 -16.37
N GLY A 557 -8.62 -13.50 -15.27
CA GLY A 557 -10.03 -13.33 -14.89
C GLY A 557 -10.38 -12.00 -14.20
N PHE A 558 -9.48 -11.02 -14.17
CA PHE A 558 -9.73 -9.69 -13.59
C PHE A 558 -10.07 -8.67 -14.70
N PRO A 559 -11.34 -8.29 -14.85
CA PRO A 559 -11.76 -7.32 -15.86
C PRO A 559 -11.41 -5.88 -15.42
N PRO A 560 -11.11 -4.98 -16.37
CA PRO A 560 -10.65 -3.61 -16.08
C PRO A 560 -11.70 -2.75 -15.36
N ARG A 561 -12.99 -3.04 -15.53
CA ARG A 561 -14.09 -2.31 -14.87
C ARG A 561 -14.46 -2.83 -13.48
N SER A 562 -13.74 -3.83 -12.96
CA SER A 562 -14.06 -4.39 -11.63
C SER A 562 -13.71 -3.43 -10.50
N GLU A 563 -14.68 -3.15 -9.63
CA GLU A 563 -14.46 -2.36 -8.42
C GLU A 563 -13.90 -3.19 -7.25
N SER A 564 -13.99 -4.51 -7.32
CA SER A 564 -13.53 -5.41 -6.24
C SER A 564 -12.05 -5.78 -6.34
N VAL A 565 -11.43 -5.52 -7.49
CA VAL A 565 -10.02 -5.79 -7.71
C VAL A 565 -9.23 -4.53 -7.35
N PRO A 566 -8.25 -4.61 -6.42
CA PRO A 566 -7.33 -3.52 -6.15
C PRO A 566 -6.70 -2.96 -7.43
N LEU A 567 -6.75 -1.63 -7.60
CA LEU A 567 -6.17 -0.96 -8.76
C LEU A 567 -4.69 -1.29 -8.93
N GLY A 568 -3.96 -1.52 -7.83
CA GLY A 568 -2.57 -1.99 -7.88
C GLY A 568 -2.40 -3.29 -8.67
N ILE A 569 -3.29 -4.28 -8.52
CA ILE A 569 -3.23 -5.53 -9.30
C ILE A 569 -3.53 -5.26 -10.78
N LEU A 570 -4.53 -4.43 -11.08
CA LEU A 570 -4.87 -4.08 -12.48
C LEU A 570 -3.73 -3.31 -13.16
N PHE A 571 -3.03 -2.44 -12.42
CA PHE A 571 -1.85 -1.73 -12.89
C PHE A 571 -0.70 -2.70 -13.19
N ARG A 572 -0.44 -3.68 -12.32
CA ARG A 572 0.57 -4.73 -12.57
C ARG A 572 0.20 -5.64 -13.74
N LYS A 573 -1.08 -5.91 -13.97
CA LYS A 573 -1.54 -6.62 -15.19
C LYS A 573 -1.23 -5.83 -16.45
N ALA A 574 -1.55 -4.53 -16.49
CA ALA A 574 -1.25 -3.67 -17.64
C ALA A 574 0.26 -3.57 -17.90
N GLU A 575 1.05 -3.42 -16.83
CA GLU A 575 2.51 -3.43 -16.91
C GLU A 575 3.05 -4.76 -17.45
N ALA A 576 2.52 -5.89 -16.97
CA ALA A 576 2.91 -7.22 -17.44
C ALA A 576 2.59 -7.42 -18.93
N LEU A 577 1.38 -7.05 -19.38
CA LEU A 577 1.00 -7.09 -20.81
C LEU A 577 1.98 -6.29 -21.69
N ARG A 578 2.41 -5.11 -21.22
CA ARG A 578 3.40 -4.29 -21.93
C ARG A 578 4.76 -5.00 -21.99
N LYS A 579 5.24 -5.53 -20.86
CA LYS A 579 6.54 -6.23 -20.78
C LYS A 579 6.56 -7.52 -21.61
N THR A 580 5.42 -8.18 -21.80
CA THR A 580 5.25 -9.35 -22.69
C THR A 580 4.93 -8.98 -24.15
N GLN A 581 5.15 -7.73 -24.58
CA GLN A 581 4.93 -7.25 -25.95
C GLN A 581 3.46 -7.32 -26.44
N ARG A 582 2.48 -7.41 -25.52
CA ARG A 582 1.03 -7.40 -25.80
C ARG A 582 0.47 -5.99 -25.68
N VAL A 583 1.11 -5.04 -26.38
CA VAL A 583 0.87 -3.58 -26.21
C VAL A 583 -0.57 -3.20 -26.57
N GLU A 584 -1.14 -3.77 -27.63
CA GLU A 584 -2.52 -3.46 -28.03
C GLU A 584 -3.56 -4.00 -27.02
N GLU A 585 -3.28 -5.13 -26.38
CA GLU A 585 -4.12 -5.63 -25.28
C GLU A 585 -4.01 -4.73 -24.04
N ALA A 586 -2.80 -4.28 -23.70
CA ALA A 586 -2.61 -3.31 -22.62
C ALA A 586 -3.34 -1.98 -22.93
N ARG A 587 -3.29 -1.52 -24.18
CA ARG A 587 -3.96 -0.31 -24.67
C ARG A 587 -5.48 -0.41 -24.49
N ALA A 588 -6.09 -1.51 -24.94
CA ALA A 588 -7.52 -1.76 -24.77
C ALA A 588 -7.92 -1.90 -23.29
N PHE A 589 -7.15 -2.66 -22.51
CA PHE A 589 -7.40 -2.85 -21.08
C PHE A 589 -7.37 -1.53 -20.29
N LEU A 590 -6.38 -0.67 -20.55
CA LEU A 590 -6.25 0.64 -19.91
C LEU A 590 -7.36 1.62 -20.33
N ALA A 591 -7.92 1.48 -21.54
CA ALA A 591 -9.09 2.23 -21.98
C ALA A 591 -10.30 1.97 -21.09
N GLU A 592 -10.65 0.70 -20.97
CA GLU A 592 -11.79 0.31 -20.15
C GLU A 592 -11.59 0.63 -18.67
N LEU A 593 -10.36 0.52 -18.17
CA LEU A 593 -10.01 0.82 -16.77
C LEU A 593 -10.16 2.31 -16.46
N THR A 594 -9.78 3.18 -17.39
CA THR A 594 -9.86 4.64 -17.23
C THR A 594 -11.31 5.09 -17.03
N ASP A 595 -12.25 4.45 -17.72
CA ASP A 595 -13.69 4.71 -17.61
C ASP A 595 -14.37 3.91 -16.48
N SER A 596 -13.60 3.16 -15.67
CA SER A 596 -14.18 2.38 -14.57
C SER A 596 -14.73 3.30 -13.46
N PRO A 597 -15.78 2.87 -12.74
CA PRO A 597 -16.28 3.62 -11.59
C PRO A 597 -15.24 3.80 -10.49
N ALA A 598 -14.34 2.82 -10.29
CA ALA A 598 -13.26 2.88 -9.31
C ALA A 598 -12.30 4.06 -9.60
N VAL A 599 -11.87 4.24 -10.85
CA VAL A 599 -11.01 5.36 -11.27
C VAL A 599 -11.78 6.68 -11.30
N THR A 600 -13.05 6.65 -11.69
CA THR A 600 -13.91 7.85 -11.74
C THR A 600 -14.16 8.43 -10.35
N ARG A 601 -14.45 7.59 -9.36
CA ARG A 601 -14.64 8.00 -7.96
C ARG A 601 -13.32 8.28 -7.23
N SER A 602 -12.22 7.68 -7.68
CA SER A 602 -10.92 7.90 -7.05
C SER A 602 -10.56 9.39 -7.06
N SER A 603 -10.40 9.93 -5.85
CA SER A 603 -9.86 11.26 -5.59
C SER A 603 -8.37 11.22 -5.26
N THR A 604 -7.77 10.02 -5.19
CA THR A 604 -6.39 9.79 -4.75
C THR A 604 -5.41 10.20 -5.86
N PRO A 605 -4.62 11.29 -5.67
CA PRO A 605 -3.71 11.82 -6.70
C PRO A 605 -2.72 10.77 -7.21
N VAL A 606 -2.13 9.98 -6.31
CA VAL A 606 -1.13 8.94 -6.62
C VAL A 606 -1.69 7.86 -7.55
N VAL A 607 -2.95 7.46 -7.34
CA VAL A 607 -3.62 6.42 -8.15
C VAL A 607 -3.86 6.94 -9.57
N LEU A 608 -4.39 8.16 -9.70
CA LEU A 608 -4.67 8.77 -11.00
C LEU A 608 -3.37 9.06 -11.77
N PHE A 609 -2.33 9.51 -11.08
CA PHE A 609 -1.00 9.71 -11.65
C PHE A 609 -0.42 8.40 -12.17
N SER A 610 -0.46 7.33 -11.37
CA SER A 610 0.06 6.01 -11.78
C SER A 610 -0.66 5.45 -13.01
N LEU A 611 -1.99 5.63 -13.10
CA LEU A 611 -2.75 5.25 -14.29
C LEU A 611 -2.37 6.11 -15.51
N ALA A 612 -2.16 7.42 -15.32
CA ALA A 612 -1.69 8.29 -16.39
C ALA A 612 -0.33 7.84 -16.94
N GLU A 613 0.62 7.46 -16.07
CA GLU A 613 1.93 6.92 -16.49
C GLU A 613 1.77 5.65 -17.34
N LEU A 614 0.88 4.74 -16.94
CA LEU A 614 0.59 3.54 -17.73
C LEU A 614 -0.04 3.89 -19.09
N LEU A 615 -0.96 4.84 -19.16
CA LEU A 615 -1.56 5.32 -20.40
C LEU A 615 -0.52 5.97 -21.33
N VAL A 616 0.42 6.74 -20.79
CA VAL A 616 1.54 7.30 -21.56
C VAL A 616 2.39 6.18 -22.16
N SER A 617 2.66 5.13 -21.39
CA SER A 617 3.48 3.99 -21.85
C SER A 617 2.88 3.19 -23.02
N VAL A 618 1.57 3.35 -23.27
CA VAL A 618 0.85 2.77 -24.42
C VAL A 618 0.36 3.84 -25.40
N GLU A 619 0.94 5.04 -25.34
CA GLU A 619 0.70 6.17 -26.25
C GLU A 619 -0.76 6.66 -26.27
N ARG A 620 -1.50 6.52 -25.16
CA ARG A 620 -2.86 7.04 -24.98
C ARG A 620 -2.84 8.41 -24.29
N TYR A 621 -2.16 9.34 -24.95
CA TYR A 621 -1.84 10.65 -24.39
C TYR A 621 -3.06 11.48 -23.99
N ASP A 622 -4.15 11.43 -24.76
CA ASP A 622 -5.35 12.22 -24.47
C ASP A 622 -6.01 11.86 -23.14
N GLU A 623 -6.02 10.58 -22.79
CA GLU A 623 -6.54 10.13 -21.50
C GLU A 623 -5.59 10.41 -20.35
N ALA A 624 -4.29 10.20 -20.58
CA ALA A 624 -3.26 10.55 -19.60
C ALA A 624 -3.34 12.04 -19.22
N ILE A 625 -3.46 12.93 -20.22
CA ILE A 625 -3.60 14.38 -20.00
C ILE A 625 -4.85 14.69 -19.17
N ARG A 626 -6.01 14.09 -19.49
CA ARG A 626 -7.25 14.29 -18.70
C ARG A 626 -7.09 13.86 -17.24
N LEU A 627 -6.40 12.74 -16.98
CA LEU A 627 -6.13 12.29 -15.62
C LEU A 627 -5.13 13.21 -14.89
N LEU A 628 -4.06 13.64 -15.54
CA LEU A 628 -3.08 14.55 -14.96
C LEU A 628 -3.70 15.93 -14.67
N GLU A 629 -4.59 16.45 -15.52
CA GLU A 629 -5.35 17.68 -15.24
C GLU A 629 -6.22 17.53 -13.99
N ARG A 630 -6.89 16.38 -13.81
CA ARG A 630 -7.63 16.07 -12.58
C ARG A 630 -6.72 16.04 -11.35
N VAL A 631 -5.49 15.55 -11.48
CA VAL A 631 -4.50 15.53 -10.39
C VAL A 631 -4.04 16.95 -10.07
N ALA A 632 -3.71 17.75 -11.08
CA ALA A 632 -3.20 19.12 -10.93
C ALA A 632 -4.20 20.03 -10.18
N VAL A 633 -5.50 19.88 -10.45
CA VAL A 633 -6.56 20.63 -9.74
C VAL A 633 -6.59 20.31 -8.23
N ARG A 634 -6.24 19.07 -7.84
CA ARG A 634 -6.31 18.60 -6.45
C ARG A 634 -5.02 18.83 -5.68
N VAL A 635 -3.89 18.61 -6.35
CA VAL A 635 -2.56 18.82 -5.81
C VAL A 635 -1.84 19.75 -6.78
N PRO A 636 -2.04 21.08 -6.63
CA PRO A 636 -1.24 22.05 -7.37
C PRO A 636 0.19 21.95 -6.85
N ASN A 637 1.01 21.18 -7.55
CA ASN A 637 2.44 21.12 -7.33
C ASN A 637 3.14 21.19 -8.69
N ALA A 638 4.37 21.73 -8.70
CA ALA A 638 5.14 21.89 -9.92
C ALA A 638 5.25 20.54 -10.66
N GLY A 639 5.59 19.45 -9.96
CA GLY A 639 5.83 18.14 -10.57
C GLY A 639 4.68 17.59 -11.44
N VAL A 640 3.42 17.76 -11.04
CA VAL A 640 2.27 17.31 -11.85
C VAL A 640 2.09 18.20 -13.07
N GLU A 641 2.27 19.52 -12.92
CA GLU A 641 2.21 20.46 -14.05
C GLU A 641 3.33 20.19 -15.05
N ASP A 642 4.53 19.84 -14.57
CA ASP A 642 5.68 19.49 -15.39
C ASP A 642 5.42 18.21 -16.17
N ARG A 643 4.93 17.17 -15.48
CA ARG A 643 4.53 15.92 -16.14
C ARG A 643 3.43 16.15 -17.17
N LEU A 644 2.47 17.03 -16.90
CA LEU A 644 1.44 17.40 -17.88
C LEU A 644 2.04 18.05 -19.14
N ARG A 645 2.99 18.98 -18.97
CA ARG A 645 3.72 19.58 -20.11
C ARG A 645 4.48 18.51 -20.89
N GLN A 646 5.07 17.55 -20.20
CA GLN A 646 5.77 16.42 -20.82
C GLN A 646 4.86 15.54 -21.66
N VAL A 647 3.74 15.10 -21.11
CA VAL A 647 2.80 14.24 -21.86
C VAL A 647 2.25 14.97 -23.10
N ARG A 648 1.99 16.28 -22.99
CA ARG A 648 1.58 17.10 -24.15
C ARG A 648 2.67 17.21 -25.21
N MET A 649 3.94 17.28 -24.80
CA MET A 649 5.08 17.26 -25.71
C MET A 649 5.21 15.90 -26.40
N GLU A 650 5.19 14.80 -25.65
CA GLU A 650 5.22 13.43 -26.19
C GLU A 650 4.12 13.18 -27.21
N LYS A 651 2.89 13.67 -26.95
CA LYS A 651 1.78 13.62 -27.90
C LYS A 651 2.10 14.32 -29.23
N ARG A 652 2.71 15.51 -29.19
CA ARG A 652 3.11 16.24 -30.42
C ARG A 652 4.18 15.47 -31.18
N LEU A 653 5.19 14.99 -30.47
CA LEU A 653 6.32 14.26 -31.06
C LEU A 653 5.91 12.95 -31.74
N ALA A 654 4.86 12.28 -31.25
CA ALA A 654 4.32 11.10 -31.88
C ALA A 654 3.68 11.39 -33.27
N GLY A 655 3.31 12.63 -33.57
CA GLY A 655 2.57 12.99 -34.79
C GLY A 655 3.35 13.76 -35.87
N SER A 656 4.55 14.29 -35.61
CA SER A 656 5.17 15.29 -36.51
C SER A 656 6.71 15.25 -36.59
N ASN A 657 7.31 14.11 -36.92
CA ASN A 657 8.78 13.99 -37.06
C ASN A 657 9.22 13.15 -38.27
N GLU A 658 10.43 13.44 -38.77
CA GLU A 658 11.14 12.57 -39.73
C GLU A 658 12.01 11.56 -38.97
N VAL A 659 12.35 10.44 -39.62
CA VAL A 659 13.16 9.36 -39.05
C VAL A 659 14.40 9.13 -39.92
N LEU A 660 15.58 9.23 -39.32
CA LEU A 660 16.84 8.84 -39.92
C LEU A 660 17.34 7.52 -39.31
N PRO A 661 17.34 6.40 -40.04
CA PRO A 661 17.89 5.14 -39.56
C PRO A 661 19.43 5.13 -39.60
N THR A 662 20.02 4.46 -38.63
CA THR A 662 21.46 4.09 -38.55
C THR A 662 21.57 2.56 -38.38
N ASP A 663 22.73 2.03 -38.01
CA ASP A 663 22.87 0.58 -37.79
C ASP A 663 22.04 0.16 -36.56
N HIS A 664 22.12 0.93 -35.47
CA HIS A 664 21.51 0.59 -34.18
C HIS A 664 20.45 1.57 -33.68
N PHE A 665 20.17 2.66 -34.40
CA PHE A 665 19.23 3.70 -33.94
C PHE A 665 18.28 4.16 -35.04
N ASP A 666 17.05 4.49 -34.64
CA ASP A 666 16.12 5.27 -35.45
C ASP A 666 16.06 6.69 -34.84
N VAL A 667 16.76 7.65 -35.45
CA VAL A 667 16.85 9.03 -34.97
C VAL A 667 15.64 9.81 -35.47
N VAL A 668 14.72 10.10 -34.56
CA VAL A 668 13.51 10.88 -34.78
C VAL A 668 13.83 12.35 -34.52
N TYR A 669 13.62 13.22 -35.51
CA TYR A 669 13.99 14.62 -35.41
C TYR A 669 12.93 15.57 -36.02
N PRO A 670 12.86 16.83 -35.54
CA PRO A 670 11.98 17.85 -36.10
C PRO A 670 12.37 18.19 -37.56
N PRO A 671 11.40 18.24 -38.50
CA PRO A 671 11.71 18.45 -39.92
C PRO A 671 12.50 19.73 -40.21
N ASP A 672 12.29 20.80 -39.43
CA ASP A 672 12.96 22.10 -39.55
C ASP A 672 14.46 22.06 -39.21
N ARG A 673 14.95 20.98 -38.61
CA ARG A 673 16.39 20.77 -38.31
C ARG A 673 17.16 20.14 -39.46
N GLY A 674 16.47 19.43 -40.35
CA GLY A 674 17.03 18.79 -41.54
C GLY A 674 17.92 17.56 -41.27
N ALA A 675 18.02 16.70 -42.28
CA ALA A 675 18.68 15.39 -42.19
C ALA A 675 20.19 15.44 -41.84
N ALA A 676 20.89 16.54 -42.14
CA ALA A 676 22.32 16.68 -41.81
C ALA A 676 22.58 16.72 -40.30
N PHE A 677 21.70 17.38 -39.54
CA PHE A 677 21.78 17.41 -38.09
C PHE A 677 21.50 16.03 -37.49
N ALA A 678 20.44 15.36 -37.95
CA ALA A 678 20.10 14.00 -37.52
C ALA A 678 21.24 13.01 -37.78
N ARG A 679 21.94 13.14 -38.93
CA ARG A 679 23.09 12.30 -39.27
C ARG A 679 24.23 12.46 -38.28
N ARG A 680 24.55 13.70 -37.90
CA ARG A 680 25.61 13.98 -36.91
C ARG A 680 25.30 13.40 -35.54
N ILE A 681 24.02 13.46 -35.11
CA ILE A 681 23.57 12.79 -33.88
C ILE A 681 23.67 11.26 -34.01
N GLY A 682 23.26 10.70 -35.15
CA GLY A 682 23.40 9.28 -35.44
C GLY A 682 24.87 8.80 -35.38
N GLU A 683 25.78 9.54 -36.00
CA GLU A 683 27.22 9.26 -35.96
C GLU A 683 27.79 9.30 -34.54
N LEU A 684 27.36 10.27 -33.71
CA LEU A 684 27.73 10.35 -32.30
C LEU A 684 27.23 9.13 -31.52
N LEU A 685 25.96 8.76 -31.67
CA LEU A 685 25.37 7.60 -31.00
C LEU A 685 26.11 6.31 -31.34
N GLU A 686 26.46 6.11 -32.62
CA GLU A 686 27.24 4.95 -33.06
C GLU A 686 28.68 4.97 -32.52
N ALA A 687 29.32 6.14 -32.43
CA ALA A 687 30.65 6.28 -31.84
C ALA A 687 30.64 5.99 -30.33
N GLU A 688 29.68 6.55 -29.61
CA GLU A 688 29.50 6.32 -28.17
C GLU A 688 29.11 4.87 -27.88
N ARG A 689 28.25 4.26 -28.71
CA ARG A 689 27.94 2.83 -28.62
C ARG A 689 29.22 2.00 -28.68
N ARG A 690 30.07 2.23 -29.69
CA ARG A 690 31.35 1.52 -29.83
C ARG A 690 32.25 1.70 -28.62
N ARG A 691 32.31 2.91 -28.04
CA ARG A 691 33.09 3.18 -26.83
C ARG A 691 32.53 2.40 -25.63
N LEU A 692 31.21 2.40 -25.45
CA LEU A 692 30.53 1.78 -24.32
C LEU A 692 30.47 0.25 -24.38
N LEU A 693 30.72 -0.38 -25.53
CA LEU A 693 30.84 -1.84 -25.64
C LEU A 693 31.92 -2.43 -24.72
N ALA A 694 32.96 -1.65 -24.38
CA ALA A 694 33.98 -2.07 -23.43
C ALA A 694 33.44 -2.20 -21.99
N LEU A 695 32.36 -1.49 -21.67
CA LEU A 695 31.70 -1.48 -20.36
C LEU A 695 30.48 -2.40 -20.36
N VAL A 696 29.66 -2.35 -21.42
CA VAL A 696 28.40 -3.09 -21.59
C VAL A 696 28.49 -3.95 -22.87
N PRO A 697 28.96 -5.21 -22.77
CA PRO A 697 29.31 -6.02 -23.93
C PRO A 697 28.08 -6.67 -24.59
N LEU A 698 27.55 -6.02 -25.63
CA LEU A 698 26.48 -6.56 -26.46
C LEU A 698 27.06 -7.43 -27.59
N THR A 699 26.42 -8.58 -27.86
CA THR A 699 26.95 -9.61 -28.78
C THR A 699 26.12 -9.81 -30.05
N GLY A 700 24.99 -9.10 -30.21
CA GLY A 700 24.14 -9.14 -31.39
C GLY A 700 23.91 -7.77 -32.02
N PRO A 701 23.30 -7.71 -33.22
CA PRO A 701 22.94 -6.44 -33.87
C PRO A 701 21.90 -5.62 -33.07
N GLY A 702 21.22 -6.24 -32.11
CA GLY A 702 20.22 -5.60 -31.25
C GLY A 702 18.95 -5.19 -32.02
N ARG A 703 17.98 -4.64 -31.30
CA ARG A 703 16.89 -3.87 -31.91
C ARG A 703 17.36 -2.43 -32.09
N ARG A 704 16.89 -1.76 -33.13
CA ARG A 704 17.14 -0.32 -33.26
C ARG A 704 16.46 0.43 -32.13
N THR A 705 17.24 1.21 -31.38
CA THR A 705 16.71 2.07 -30.32
C THR A 705 16.22 3.37 -30.93
N THR A 706 14.96 3.72 -30.66
CA THR A 706 14.42 5.01 -31.09
C THR A 706 15.05 6.14 -30.28
N VAL A 707 15.59 7.16 -30.96
CA VAL A 707 16.18 8.35 -30.34
C VAL A 707 15.42 9.59 -30.78
N GLN A 708 14.70 10.22 -29.87
CA GLN A 708 13.95 11.45 -30.13
C GLN A 708 14.80 12.67 -29.77
N VAL A 709 15.10 13.50 -30.76
CA VAL A 709 15.83 14.75 -30.55
C VAL A 709 14.86 15.90 -30.39
N LEU A 710 14.97 16.62 -29.27
CA LEU A 710 14.02 17.64 -28.82
C LEU A 710 14.68 19.02 -28.76
N PRO A 711 14.00 20.11 -29.13
CA PRO A 711 14.47 21.47 -28.85
C PRO A 711 14.75 21.70 -27.36
N TRP A 712 15.80 22.46 -27.03
CA TRP A 712 16.20 22.68 -25.63
C TRP A 712 15.16 23.48 -24.85
N ASP A 713 14.55 24.49 -25.47
CA ASP A 713 13.45 25.26 -24.88
C ASP A 713 12.23 24.38 -24.58
N GLU A 714 11.84 23.50 -25.51
CA GLU A 714 10.76 22.53 -25.27
C GLU A 714 11.12 21.54 -24.16
N PHE A 715 12.35 21.03 -24.14
CA PHE A 715 12.80 20.12 -23.09
C PHE A 715 12.91 20.82 -21.74
N ALA A 716 13.55 21.99 -21.67
CA ALA A 716 13.71 22.75 -20.43
C ALA A 716 12.35 23.18 -19.88
N MET A 717 11.43 23.68 -20.69
CA MET A 717 10.07 23.98 -20.24
C MET A 717 9.35 22.75 -19.66
N THR A 718 9.70 21.56 -20.14
CA THR A 718 9.08 20.30 -19.77
C THR A 718 9.73 19.62 -18.56
N TRP A 719 11.06 19.70 -18.45
CA TRP A 719 11.89 18.89 -17.56
C TRP A 719 12.76 19.70 -16.59
N ALA A 720 12.76 21.04 -16.65
CA ALA A 720 13.62 21.89 -15.82
C ALA A 720 13.39 21.76 -14.30
N THR A 721 12.32 21.09 -13.88
CA THR A 721 11.98 20.89 -12.47
C THR A 721 12.52 19.59 -11.89
N VAL A 722 13.05 18.69 -12.72
CA VAL A 722 13.80 17.52 -12.24
C VAL A 722 15.28 17.92 -12.18
N PRO A 723 15.86 18.14 -10.97
CA PRO A 723 17.24 18.58 -10.86
C PRO A 723 18.16 17.54 -11.50
N GLY A 724 19.06 18.00 -12.39
CA GLY A 724 20.08 17.14 -12.99
C GLY A 724 19.62 16.27 -14.17
N VAL A 725 18.35 16.36 -14.62
CA VAL A 725 17.89 15.63 -15.82
C VAL A 725 18.29 16.38 -17.07
N VAL A 726 19.20 15.78 -17.84
CA VAL A 726 19.72 16.37 -19.08
C VAL A 726 19.45 15.46 -20.29
N GLY A 727 18.89 14.27 -20.09
CA GLY A 727 18.38 13.30 -21.08
C GLY A 727 17.52 12.23 -20.37
N ILE A 728 16.79 11.37 -21.11
CA ILE A 728 15.95 10.31 -20.52
C ILE A 728 15.88 9.05 -21.40
N TYR A 729 15.95 7.87 -20.77
CA TYR A 729 15.61 6.58 -21.33
C TYR A 729 14.40 5.93 -20.64
N ASP A 730 13.34 5.65 -21.40
CA ASP A 730 12.13 4.93 -20.92
C ASP A 730 11.72 3.76 -21.84
N GLY A 731 12.68 3.26 -22.62
CA GLY A 731 12.47 2.42 -23.80
C GLY A 731 12.68 3.18 -25.12
N LYS A 732 12.64 4.52 -25.07
CA LYS A 732 13.15 5.42 -26.11
C LYS A 732 14.17 6.36 -25.47
N ILE A 733 15.21 6.73 -26.20
CA ILE A 733 16.16 7.77 -25.75
C ILE A 733 15.58 9.13 -26.15
N ARG A 734 15.44 10.08 -25.21
CA ARG A 734 15.04 11.48 -25.47
C ARG A 734 16.19 12.42 -25.14
N LEU A 735 16.62 13.18 -26.16
CA LEU A 735 17.80 14.05 -26.08
C LEU A 735 17.42 15.50 -26.37
N PRO A 736 17.71 16.47 -25.48
CA PRO A 736 17.38 17.87 -25.69
C PRO A 736 18.39 18.61 -26.56
N LEU A 737 18.74 18.03 -27.70
CA LEU A 737 19.83 18.50 -28.55
C LEU A 737 19.35 19.27 -29.78
N GLY A 738 18.04 19.48 -29.92
CA GLY A 738 17.44 20.16 -31.07
C GLY A 738 17.95 21.60 -31.27
N GLY A 739 18.44 22.28 -30.23
CA GLY A 739 19.07 23.61 -30.37
C GLY A 739 20.59 23.58 -30.53
N VAL A 740 21.23 22.42 -30.34
CA VAL A 740 22.68 22.30 -30.19
C VAL A 740 23.37 22.39 -31.56
N ARG A 741 24.42 23.22 -31.64
CA ARG A 741 25.26 23.39 -32.84
C ARG A 741 26.60 22.65 -32.75
N GLU A 742 27.10 22.45 -31.52
CA GLU A 742 28.40 21.86 -31.23
C GLU A 742 28.24 20.69 -30.25
N LEU A 743 28.96 19.60 -30.49
CA LEU A 743 28.92 18.40 -29.66
C LEU A 743 29.94 18.50 -28.52
N VAL A 744 29.77 19.54 -27.71
CA VAL A 744 30.61 19.79 -26.53
C VAL A 744 30.51 18.63 -25.54
N PRO A 745 31.53 18.41 -24.68
CA PRO A 745 31.56 17.32 -23.71
C PRO A 745 30.29 17.15 -22.87
N GLU A 746 29.68 18.25 -22.44
CA GLU A 746 28.46 18.25 -21.64
C GLU A 746 27.29 17.64 -22.42
N VAL A 747 27.21 17.90 -23.73
CA VAL A 747 26.21 17.30 -24.62
C VAL A 747 26.46 15.80 -24.79
N VAL A 748 27.72 15.42 -24.97
CA VAL A 748 28.11 14.01 -25.15
C VAL A 748 27.88 13.21 -23.86
N ALA A 749 28.06 13.82 -22.70
CA ALA A 749 27.78 13.19 -21.41
C ALA A 749 26.32 12.76 -21.31
N ILE A 750 25.38 13.61 -21.72
CA ILE A 750 23.95 13.27 -21.81
C ILE A 750 23.75 12.02 -22.68
N VAL A 751 24.28 12.06 -23.91
CA VAL A 751 24.10 10.97 -24.87
C VAL A 751 24.68 9.67 -24.31
N SER A 752 25.85 9.74 -23.67
CA SER A 752 26.52 8.59 -23.06
C SER A 752 25.69 8.00 -21.91
N HIS A 753 25.09 8.85 -21.07
CA HIS A 753 24.25 8.41 -19.95
C HIS A 753 23.03 7.64 -20.45
N GLU A 754 22.25 8.24 -21.34
CA GLU A 754 21.01 7.61 -21.84
C GLU A 754 21.28 6.37 -22.69
N LEU A 755 22.36 6.40 -23.47
CA LEU A 755 22.78 5.24 -24.24
C LEU A 755 23.22 4.08 -23.34
N ALA A 756 23.88 4.37 -22.21
CA ALA A 756 24.25 3.34 -21.25
C ALA A 756 23.00 2.63 -20.69
N HIS A 757 21.95 3.36 -20.33
CA HIS A 757 20.67 2.77 -19.91
C HIS A 757 20.07 1.86 -20.98
N ALA A 758 20.04 2.31 -22.24
CA ALA A 758 19.54 1.49 -23.35
C ALA A 758 20.34 0.20 -23.55
N MET A 759 21.68 0.28 -23.49
CA MET A 759 22.55 -0.88 -23.61
C MET A 759 22.43 -1.84 -22.42
N LEU A 760 22.23 -1.31 -21.21
CA LEU A 760 22.05 -2.10 -19.99
C LEU A 760 20.71 -2.84 -19.98
N ALA A 761 19.64 -2.17 -20.42
CA ALA A 761 18.33 -2.78 -20.60
C ALA A 761 18.40 -3.98 -21.56
N GLU A 762 19.09 -3.83 -22.69
CA GLU A 762 19.31 -4.91 -23.66
C GLU A 762 20.16 -6.04 -23.07
N LEU A 763 21.31 -5.72 -22.46
CA LEU A 763 22.23 -6.73 -21.93
C LEU A 763 21.59 -7.55 -20.80
N THR A 764 20.83 -6.90 -19.94
CA THR A 764 20.35 -7.49 -18.68
C THR A 764 18.90 -7.93 -18.72
N GLU A 765 18.22 -7.76 -19.87
CA GLU A 765 16.78 -7.97 -20.02
C GLU A 765 15.96 -7.20 -18.97
N ASP A 766 16.34 -5.94 -18.74
CA ASP A 766 15.80 -5.06 -17.67
C ASP A 766 15.93 -5.61 -16.22
N ARG A 767 16.85 -6.56 -15.96
CA ARG A 767 17.01 -7.17 -14.62
C ARG A 767 18.09 -6.52 -13.76
N ALA A 768 18.93 -5.62 -14.30
CA ALA A 768 19.91 -4.92 -13.47
C ALA A 768 19.21 -4.05 -12.41
N PRO A 769 19.69 -4.03 -11.15
CA PRO A 769 19.16 -3.16 -10.11
C PRO A 769 19.42 -1.69 -10.44
N ARG A 770 18.61 -0.78 -9.89
CA ARG A 770 18.62 0.65 -10.26
C ARG A 770 19.97 1.28 -9.93
N TRP A 771 20.59 0.95 -8.80
CA TRP A 771 21.90 1.48 -8.46
C TRP A 771 22.98 1.11 -9.49
N LEU A 772 22.91 -0.08 -10.08
CA LEU A 772 23.88 -0.53 -11.07
C LEU A 772 23.63 0.14 -12.42
N GLN A 773 22.34 0.30 -12.80
CA GLN A 773 21.95 1.06 -13.99
C GLN A 773 22.49 2.50 -13.92
N GLU A 774 22.13 3.22 -12.86
CA GLU A 774 22.51 4.62 -12.67
C GLU A 774 24.01 4.80 -12.44
N GLY A 775 24.64 3.90 -11.69
CA GLY A 775 26.09 3.93 -11.45
C GLY A 775 26.89 3.72 -12.74
N VAL A 776 26.48 2.79 -13.60
CA VAL A 776 27.15 2.53 -14.89
C VAL A 776 26.91 3.69 -15.86
N ALA A 777 25.70 4.25 -15.90
CA ALA A 777 25.39 5.42 -16.72
C ALA A 777 26.23 6.64 -16.33
N GLN A 778 26.35 6.93 -15.03
CA GLN A 778 27.23 8.00 -14.54
C GLN A 778 28.72 7.73 -14.78
N HIS A 779 29.11 6.47 -14.76
CA HIS A 779 30.47 6.03 -15.07
C HIS A 779 30.77 6.11 -16.59
N ALA A 780 29.75 6.07 -17.43
CA ALA A 780 29.85 6.27 -18.87
C ALA A 780 29.96 7.75 -19.27
N GLU A 781 29.37 8.67 -18.49
CA GLU A 781 29.34 10.12 -18.77
C GLU A 781 30.71 10.77 -18.98
N MET A 782 30.77 11.76 -19.87
CA MET A 782 31.97 12.58 -20.10
C MET A 782 32.06 13.76 -19.11
N VAL A 783 31.93 13.49 -17.83
CA VAL A 783 32.04 14.50 -16.76
C VAL A 783 33.46 14.55 -16.23
N ARG A 784 34.06 15.75 -16.28
CA ARG A 784 35.48 15.93 -15.97
C ARG A 784 35.84 15.62 -14.52
N LEU A 785 34.97 15.97 -13.57
CA LEU A 785 35.24 15.88 -12.14
C LEU A 785 34.01 15.39 -11.38
N ARG A 786 34.16 14.39 -10.50
CA ARG A 786 33.15 13.99 -9.51
C ARG A 786 33.76 13.94 -8.12
N SER A 787 33.18 14.66 -7.17
CA SER A 787 33.62 14.62 -5.77
C SER A 787 33.20 13.32 -5.08
N ASN A 788 34.00 12.84 -4.14
CA ASN A 788 33.67 11.68 -3.31
C ASN A 788 32.77 12.11 -2.13
N PRO A 789 31.47 11.75 -2.11
CA PRO A 789 30.56 12.14 -1.04
C PRO A 789 30.67 11.21 0.18
N VAL A 790 31.22 10.00 0.00
CA VAL A 790 31.06 8.88 0.94
C VAL A 790 31.62 9.19 2.33
N PRO A 791 32.83 9.77 2.49
CA PRO A 791 33.33 10.11 3.84
C PRO A 791 32.42 11.10 4.59
N GLY A 792 31.85 12.08 3.87
CA GLY A 792 30.94 13.06 4.44
C GLY A 792 29.55 12.50 4.73
N ASP A 793 29.14 11.45 4.01
CA ASP A 793 27.89 10.75 4.24
C ASP A 793 27.99 9.82 5.44
N VAL A 794 29.10 9.10 5.59
CA VAL A 794 29.40 8.28 6.77
C VAL A 794 29.46 9.12 8.03
N SER A 795 30.19 10.25 8.03
CA SER A 795 30.34 11.10 9.22
C SER A 795 29.01 11.71 9.70
N ARG A 796 28.05 11.89 8.81
CA ARG A 796 26.71 12.42 9.12
C ARG A 796 25.65 11.33 9.33
N GLY A 797 26.02 10.05 9.28
CA GLY A 797 25.09 8.94 9.42
C GLY A 797 24.07 8.85 8.27
N ARG A 798 24.46 9.27 7.07
CA ARG A 798 23.60 9.30 5.86
C ARG A 798 24.08 8.35 4.77
N PHE A 799 25.04 7.48 5.06
CA PHE A 799 25.50 6.47 4.11
C PHE A 799 24.39 5.47 3.79
N LEU A 800 24.33 4.99 2.54
CA LEU A 800 23.36 3.99 2.09
C LEU A 800 24.12 2.70 1.72
N SER A 801 23.75 1.59 2.34
CA SER A 801 24.14 0.26 1.87
C SER A 801 23.57 -0.02 0.47
N LEU A 802 24.10 -1.02 -0.24
CA LEU A 802 23.63 -1.36 -1.60
C LEU A 802 22.13 -1.68 -1.65
N SER A 803 21.62 -2.43 -0.66
CA SER A 803 20.20 -2.75 -0.56
C SER A 803 19.33 -1.51 -0.34
N SER A 804 19.79 -0.56 0.50
CA SER A 804 19.12 0.72 0.70
C SER A 804 19.18 1.60 -0.55
N LEU A 805 20.33 1.61 -1.23
CA LEU A 805 20.59 2.38 -2.43
C LEU A 805 19.63 1.99 -3.57
N ASP A 806 19.49 0.69 -3.80
CA ASP A 806 18.57 0.14 -4.80
C ASP A 806 17.12 0.51 -4.47
N ALA A 807 16.70 0.31 -3.22
CA ALA A 807 15.33 0.60 -2.79
C ALA A 807 14.99 2.10 -2.86
N VAL A 808 15.96 3.00 -2.60
CA VAL A 808 15.80 4.46 -2.77
C VAL A 808 15.66 4.81 -4.25
N LEU A 809 16.52 4.29 -5.13
CA LEU A 809 16.51 4.62 -6.56
C LEU A 809 15.32 4.01 -7.31
N GLU A 810 14.71 2.95 -6.78
CA GLU A 810 13.43 2.43 -7.28
C GLU A 810 12.25 3.30 -6.85
N ALA A 811 12.22 3.73 -5.59
CA ALA A 811 11.05 4.39 -5.02
C ALA A 811 11.06 5.92 -5.15
N LEU A 812 12.25 6.53 -5.29
CA LEU A 812 12.49 7.97 -5.37
C LEU A 812 11.70 8.77 -4.31
N PRO A 813 11.87 8.46 -3.02
CA PRO A 813 10.94 8.87 -1.97
C PRO A 813 10.98 10.39 -1.68
N ASP A 814 12.14 11.01 -1.85
CA ASP A 814 12.30 12.48 -1.87
C ASP A 814 13.60 12.88 -2.60
N PRO A 815 13.74 14.14 -3.07
CA PRO A 815 14.90 14.58 -3.84
C PRO A 815 16.24 14.46 -3.11
N SER A 816 16.28 14.67 -1.79
CA SER A 816 17.52 14.77 -1.03
C SER A 816 18.23 13.43 -0.84
N ILE A 817 17.46 12.37 -0.56
CA ILE A 817 18.02 11.02 -0.44
C ILE A 817 18.24 10.39 -1.82
N SER A 818 17.44 10.76 -2.82
CA SER A 818 17.60 10.27 -4.20
C SER A 818 18.89 10.81 -4.83
N GLU A 819 19.17 12.11 -4.71
CA GLU A 819 20.42 12.72 -5.18
C GLU A 819 21.65 12.05 -4.55
N ARG A 820 21.59 11.80 -3.24
CA ARG A 820 22.63 11.06 -2.53
C ARG A 820 22.82 9.66 -3.08
N ALA A 821 21.72 8.95 -3.37
CA ALA A 821 21.78 7.62 -3.91
C ALA A 821 22.41 7.61 -5.32
N TYR A 822 22.07 8.58 -6.18
CA TYR A 822 22.73 8.75 -7.46
C TYR A 822 24.24 8.94 -7.30
N GLN A 823 24.68 9.81 -6.40
CA GLN A 823 26.10 10.06 -6.18
C GLN A 823 26.83 8.81 -5.66
N GLN A 824 26.28 8.08 -4.69
CA GLN A 824 26.91 6.88 -4.15
C GLN A 824 26.96 5.73 -5.17
N ALA A 825 25.97 5.61 -6.06
CA ALA A 825 25.92 4.57 -7.10
C ALA A 825 27.14 4.61 -8.04
N PHE A 826 27.57 5.81 -8.46
CA PHE A 826 28.80 5.97 -9.25
C PHE A 826 30.02 5.41 -8.53
N TRP A 827 30.19 5.74 -7.25
CA TRP A 827 31.36 5.32 -6.47
C TRP A 827 31.40 3.82 -6.26
N TRP A 828 30.23 3.17 -6.11
CA TRP A 828 30.15 1.71 -6.07
C TRP A 828 30.62 1.06 -7.37
N VAL A 829 30.19 1.56 -8.54
CA VAL A 829 30.64 1.04 -9.84
C VAL A 829 32.14 1.27 -10.04
N ALA A 830 32.64 2.45 -9.68
CA ALA A 830 34.08 2.75 -9.72
C ALA A 830 34.89 1.80 -8.83
N PHE A 831 34.38 1.44 -7.66
CA PHE A 831 35.01 0.46 -6.76
C PHE A 831 35.01 -0.97 -7.34
N VAL A 832 33.90 -1.39 -7.95
CA VAL A 832 33.79 -2.70 -8.63
C VAL A 832 34.84 -2.81 -9.74
N GLU A 833 34.93 -1.80 -10.62
CA GLU A 833 35.92 -1.77 -11.69
C GLU A 833 37.36 -1.70 -11.14
N ARG A 834 37.61 -0.88 -10.09
CA ARG A 834 38.94 -0.78 -9.46
C ARG A 834 39.41 -2.10 -8.85
N THR A 835 38.47 -2.87 -8.31
CA THR A 835 38.74 -4.10 -7.56
C THR A 835 38.89 -5.32 -8.48
N GLY A 836 37.98 -5.47 -9.45
CA GLY A 836 37.91 -6.66 -10.30
C GLY A 836 38.14 -6.41 -11.80
N GLY A 837 38.46 -5.17 -12.17
CA GLY A 837 38.51 -4.72 -13.56
C GLY A 837 37.13 -4.66 -14.21
N ARG A 838 37.10 -4.22 -15.47
CA ARG A 838 35.87 -4.19 -16.28
C ARG A 838 35.19 -5.56 -16.39
N SER A 839 35.98 -6.63 -16.44
CA SER A 839 35.44 -7.99 -16.51
C SER A 839 34.54 -8.33 -15.31
N ALA A 840 34.83 -7.82 -14.11
CA ALA A 840 34.00 -8.07 -12.94
C ALA A 840 32.68 -7.32 -13.01
N LEU A 841 32.69 -6.07 -13.49
CA LEU A 841 31.46 -5.31 -13.72
C LEU A 841 30.57 -6.00 -14.76
N GLN A 842 31.15 -6.50 -15.84
CA GLN A 842 30.42 -7.26 -16.85
C GLN A 842 29.82 -8.55 -16.28
N ARG A 843 30.59 -9.32 -15.49
CA ARG A 843 30.07 -10.50 -14.80
C ARG A 843 28.96 -10.15 -13.80
N LEU A 844 29.02 -8.99 -13.17
CA LEU A 844 27.97 -8.51 -12.25
C LEU A 844 26.67 -8.21 -13.00
N LEU A 845 26.75 -7.54 -14.16
CA LEU A 845 25.60 -7.31 -15.03
C LEU A 845 24.97 -8.63 -15.51
N LEU A 846 25.81 -9.57 -15.95
CA LEU A 846 25.37 -10.89 -16.38
C LEU A 846 24.78 -11.72 -15.22
N ALA A 847 25.30 -11.58 -14.00
CA ALA A 847 24.75 -12.29 -12.84
C ALA A 847 23.29 -11.89 -12.57
N HIS A 848 22.94 -10.62 -12.76
CA HIS A 848 21.55 -10.15 -12.68
C HIS A 848 20.68 -10.64 -13.83
N ARG A 849 21.21 -10.62 -15.07
CA ARG A 849 20.53 -11.25 -16.22
C ARG A 849 20.21 -12.72 -15.93
N ASP A 850 21.19 -13.44 -15.38
CA ASP A 850 21.14 -14.87 -15.06
C ASP A 850 20.41 -15.13 -13.70
N GLY A 851 19.60 -14.19 -13.22
CA GLY A 851 18.61 -14.41 -12.17
C GLY A 851 19.12 -14.28 -10.73
N ALA A 852 20.21 -13.54 -10.48
CA ALA A 852 20.54 -13.14 -9.11
C ALA A 852 19.42 -12.25 -8.53
N ALA A 853 18.83 -12.67 -7.41
CA ALA A 853 17.67 -12.03 -6.80
C ALA A 853 18.02 -10.76 -6.04
N THR A 854 19.27 -10.63 -5.56
CA THR A 854 19.78 -9.45 -4.87
C THR A 854 21.15 -9.02 -5.37
N SER A 855 21.53 -7.77 -5.09
CA SER A 855 22.86 -7.24 -5.39
C SER A 855 23.94 -7.99 -4.62
N GLU A 856 23.68 -8.35 -3.37
CA GLU A 856 24.58 -9.13 -2.52
C GLU A 856 24.81 -10.54 -3.06
N GLU A 857 23.78 -11.19 -3.61
CA GLU A 857 23.93 -12.48 -4.28
C GLU A 857 24.80 -12.36 -5.53
N ALA A 858 24.55 -11.34 -6.36
CA ALA A 858 25.34 -11.09 -7.57
C ALA A 858 26.81 -10.79 -7.22
N ILE A 859 27.07 -9.99 -6.18
CA ILE A 859 28.42 -9.74 -5.65
C ILE A 859 29.04 -11.05 -5.12
N GLY A 860 28.27 -11.89 -4.43
CA GLY A 860 28.69 -13.22 -3.99
C GLY A 860 29.17 -14.10 -5.14
N ARG A 861 28.41 -14.14 -6.25
CA ARG A 861 28.77 -14.90 -7.46
C ARG A 861 30.06 -14.38 -8.12
N VAL A 862 30.33 -13.07 -8.07
CA VAL A 862 31.47 -12.44 -8.77
C VAL A 862 32.74 -12.34 -7.92
N PHE A 863 32.59 -12.02 -6.63
CA PHE A 863 33.68 -11.69 -5.72
C PHE A 863 33.85 -12.68 -4.55
N GLY A 864 32.94 -13.67 -4.41
CA GLY A 864 33.02 -14.68 -3.34
C GLY A 864 32.60 -14.16 -1.96
N ASP A 865 31.87 -13.04 -1.88
CA ASP A 865 31.42 -12.44 -0.62
C ASP A 865 29.97 -11.96 -0.73
N LEU A 866 29.14 -12.25 0.28
CA LEU A 866 27.72 -11.90 0.35
C LEU A 866 27.47 -10.42 0.74
N GLY A 867 28.40 -9.52 0.41
CA GLY A 867 28.23 -8.07 0.46
C GLY A 867 28.75 -7.36 1.72
N GLY A 868 28.77 -7.99 2.89
CA GLY A 868 29.16 -7.32 4.14
C GLY A 868 30.65 -6.95 4.22
N THR A 869 31.54 -7.85 3.81
CA THR A 869 32.98 -7.56 3.77
C THR A 869 33.33 -6.65 2.58
N PHE A 870 32.60 -6.78 1.48
CA PHE A 870 32.71 -5.98 0.27
C PHE A 870 32.34 -4.53 0.56
N GLN A 871 31.28 -4.29 1.33
CA GLN A 871 30.91 -2.95 1.80
C GLN A 871 31.97 -2.33 2.70
N ARG A 872 32.53 -3.09 3.65
CA ARG A 872 33.64 -2.56 4.48
C ARG A 872 34.83 -2.15 3.62
N ARG A 873 35.24 -3.01 2.68
CA ARG A 873 36.33 -2.68 1.75
C ARG A 873 36.02 -1.45 0.88
N PHE A 874 34.77 -1.29 0.46
CA PHE A 874 34.32 -0.10 -0.26
C PHE A 874 34.47 1.16 0.61
N LEU A 875 34.01 1.11 1.86
CA LEU A 875 34.13 2.24 2.80
C LEU A 875 35.60 2.56 3.10
N ASP A 876 36.43 1.56 3.37
CA ASP A 876 37.87 1.73 3.59
C ASP A 876 38.55 2.35 2.37
N TRP A 877 38.16 1.91 1.16
CA TRP A 877 38.65 2.49 -0.08
C TRP A 877 38.24 3.96 -0.19
N CYS A 878 36.95 4.28 -0.02
CA CYS A 878 36.42 5.63 -0.10
C CYS A 878 37.01 6.60 0.93
N SER A 879 37.34 6.12 2.13
CA SER A 879 37.90 6.94 3.21
C SER A 879 39.42 7.07 3.17
N GLY A 880 40.13 6.25 2.40
CA GLY A 880 41.59 6.31 2.29
C GLY A 880 42.10 6.38 0.85
N PRO A 881 42.32 5.24 0.16
CA PRO A 881 42.96 5.19 -1.15
C PRO A 881 42.19 5.85 -2.31
N ALA A 882 40.87 6.04 -2.18
CA ALA A 882 40.07 6.66 -3.23
C ALA A 882 40.47 8.13 -3.44
N PRO A 883 40.48 8.62 -4.69
CA PRO A 883 40.71 10.03 -4.92
C PRO A 883 39.56 10.86 -4.32
N LYS A 884 39.87 12.05 -3.79
CA LYS A 884 38.84 12.99 -3.31
C LYS A 884 37.93 13.47 -4.46
N VAL A 885 38.49 13.52 -5.66
CA VAL A 885 37.80 13.88 -6.90
C VAL A 885 38.20 12.88 -7.98
N TRP A 886 37.23 12.21 -8.56
CA TRP A 886 37.41 11.35 -9.72
C TRP A 886 37.54 12.19 -10.99
N THR A 887 38.57 11.92 -11.80
CA THR A 887 38.82 12.63 -13.07
C THR A 887 38.61 11.67 -14.23
N MET A 888 37.87 12.10 -15.26
CA MET A 888 37.64 11.30 -16.47
C MET A 888 38.25 11.96 -17.70
N ASP A 889 38.75 11.14 -18.62
CA ASP A 889 39.21 11.62 -19.92
C ASP A 889 38.00 11.99 -20.78
N VAL A 890 37.95 13.26 -21.18
CA VAL A 890 36.87 13.81 -21.99
C VAL A 890 37.26 13.76 -23.46
N LEU A 891 36.44 13.11 -24.28
CA LEU A 891 36.60 13.08 -25.74
C LEU A 891 35.87 14.26 -26.36
N ARG A 892 36.38 14.78 -27.47
CA ARG A 892 35.74 15.85 -28.25
C ARG A 892 35.33 15.33 -29.63
N TYR A 893 34.14 15.75 -30.07
CA TYR A 893 33.54 15.37 -31.36
C TYR A 893 33.43 16.57 -32.31
N ASP A 894 34.27 17.59 -32.07
CA ASP A 894 34.14 18.92 -32.67
C ASP A 894 34.69 19.01 -34.10
N ASP A 895 35.25 17.94 -34.69
CA ASP A 895 35.78 17.92 -36.07
C ASP A 895 35.37 16.66 -36.84
N ALA A 896 34.65 16.83 -37.95
CA ALA A 896 34.22 15.75 -38.84
C ALA A 896 35.38 15.13 -39.67
N THR A 897 36.60 15.64 -39.55
CA THR A 897 37.78 15.20 -40.33
C THR A 897 38.94 14.69 -39.49
N ALA A 898 38.83 14.64 -38.16
CA ALA A 898 39.86 14.09 -37.29
C ALA A 898 39.24 13.11 -36.28
N GLY A 899 39.62 11.84 -36.37
CA GLY A 899 39.17 10.80 -35.46
C GLY A 899 39.42 11.14 -33.98
N ILE A 900 38.72 10.40 -33.11
CA ILE A 900 38.71 10.48 -31.64
C ILE A 900 40.09 10.85 -31.08
N ARG A 901 40.25 12.06 -30.52
CA ARG A 901 41.45 12.47 -29.77
C ARG A 901 41.15 12.58 -28.27
N ALA A 902 41.86 11.80 -27.46
CA ALA A 902 41.86 11.97 -26.00
C ALA A 902 42.68 13.20 -25.61
N VAL A 903 42.18 14.00 -24.66
CA VAL A 903 42.90 15.17 -24.12
C VAL A 903 43.59 14.76 -22.83
N GLY A 904 44.93 14.78 -22.81
CA GLY A 904 45.71 14.60 -21.59
C GLY A 904 45.48 15.75 -20.59
N THR A 905 45.57 15.44 -19.30
CA THR A 905 45.47 16.39 -18.16
C THR A 905 46.25 17.69 -18.43
N PRO A 906 45.63 18.88 -18.37
CA PRO A 906 46.38 20.13 -18.48
C PRO A 906 47.23 20.32 -17.22
N LYS A 907 48.51 20.69 -17.40
CA LYS A 907 49.31 21.25 -16.31
C LYS A 907 48.53 22.39 -15.65
N PRO A 908 48.52 22.50 -14.30
CA PRO A 908 47.80 23.55 -13.61
C PRO A 908 48.32 24.92 -14.10
N ARG A 909 47.47 25.67 -14.81
CA ARG A 909 47.70 27.10 -15.02
C ARG A 909 47.52 27.78 -13.66
N LYS A 910 48.48 28.64 -13.30
CA LYS A 910 48.40 29.49 -12.10
C LYS A 910 47.02 30.14 -12.02
N THR A 911 46.35 29.91 -10.89
CA THR A 911 45.10 30.56 -10.52
C THR A 911 45.26 32.08 -10.59
N PRO A 912 44.31 32.83 -11.19
CA PRO A 912 44.21 34.25 -10.91
C PRO A 912 43.78 34.42 -9.45
N GLU A 913 44.49 35.26 -8.70
CA GLU A 913 44.10 35.62 -7.33
C GLU A 913 42.71 36.29 -7.34
N VAL A 914 41.82 35.80 -6.49
CA VAL A 914 40.50 36.39 -6.24
C VAL A 914 40.72 37.63 -5.35
N PRO A 915 40.23 38.82 -5.71
CA PRO A 915 40.32 40.01 -4.86
C PRO A 915 39.67 39.75 -3.49
N ASP A 916 40.30 40.22 -2.42
CA ASP A 916 39.83 40.01 -1.03
C ASP A 916 38.40 40.52 -0.76
N SER A 917 37.84 41.34 -1.64
CA SER A 917 36.44 41.80 -1.57
C SER A 917 35.38 40.74 -1.89
N LEU A 918 35.79 39.55 -2.36
CA LEU A 918 34.88 38.46 -2.76
C LEU A 918 34.98 37.20 -1.87
N ARG A 919 35.71 37.26 -0.75
CA ARG A 919 35.72 36.18 0.23
C ARG A 919 34.58 36.39 1.26
N PRO A 920 33.65 35.44 1.42
CA PRO A 920 32.70 35.50 2.54
C PRO A 920 33.43 35.30 3.88
N PRO A 921 32.94 35.91 4.98
CA PRO A 921 33.56 35.80 6.30
C PRO A 921 33.46 34.37 6.88
N PRO A 922 34.33 34.00 7.83
CA PRO A 922 34.68 32.60 8.11
C PRO A 922 33.67 31.77 8.91
N ASP A 923 32.53 32.34 9.33
CA ASP A 923 31.72 31.76 10.41
C ASP A 923 30.38 31.12 9.95
N GLU A 924 30.24 30.76 8.68
CA GLU A 924 29.13 29.91 8.21
C GLU A 924 29.63 28.74 7.37
N TRP A 925 30.06 27.65 8.02
CA TRP A 925 30.14 26.29 7.44
C TRP A 925 29.79 25.21 8.47
#